data_AF-A0A1X0IZL3-F1
#
_entry.id   AF-A0A1X0IZL3-F1
#
_cell.length_a   1.000
_cell.length_b   1.000
_cell.length_c   1.000
_cell.angle_alpha   90.00
_cell.angle_beta   90.00
_cell.angle_gamma   90.00
#
_symmetry.space_group_name_H-M   'P 1'
#
loop_
_entity.id
_entity.type
_entity.pdbx_description
1 polymer ?
#
loop_
_entity_poly.entity_id
_entity_poly.type
_entity_poly.pdbx_seq_one_letter_code
_entity_poly.pdbx_strand_id
1 'polypeptide(L)'
;MVSVLLAAPMLGSTLAPASADPDTDVVEVISTEPAPEPPRLIGWPQLGLPDRIDLLGANQPSETAIPVPAGTVPTVLSGVIGAVVNVVSGRVDVLDDRGMVLGTIPVPADATTVPFQIDISPALVANGMAKLSFVIRDNNQNVNNCTQIPALSISQLASSFAGPPTDPASVADYLPSFLDKILINVGPNPTYVQQQAALDLVARLTKKYRPMPVRIDVTTLDIAPAPEPAVRVIDIRDNSQPGVIVENSGTPAATLVISGTGQTLARQVQLFADQRTDLAQAPAAVVLSSKDDTTLSSNTKTFDQLGVNGQASVLGVTTIYAGFDVSAFGAGPISSANVHLMAKYTPVGSGQASVLIRSGSTVLATHRLDNSGTLDISGVIPAEEIASNVGLALELRYIPQQECAPLNDRMTFALDGQSTVTVTPGTNNRGGFPVLPMAFTPDFNVTLDSPDYIRFAAQAINLMAQQTSVTLRPKVTTFGQAAGSRTGLLAVTTGAALSRAGMKAPLVPNGASDVGVNGDPTTDLNINGQVGAIQAFTSNNRTVLAISATGDWSLVDASFDYIRGLPSRWASVVGDVVATGPQGRTVNMSINEGGPMARQPHPGDAWKWWAWVSLGVGAAALVIAATVLVIRLRRRTTTRPEL
;
A
#
# COMPACT_ATOMS: atom_id res chain seq x y z
N MET A 1 74.31 58.05 0.76
CA MET A 1 74.16 56.62 0.42
C MET A 1 72.73 56.24 0.78
N VAL A 2 71.88 56.11 -0.24
CA VAL A 2 70.43 56.25 -0.13
C VAL A 2 69.79 54.85 -0.23
N SER A 3 69.06 54.46 0.80
CA SER A 3 68.15 53.30 0.80
C SER A 3 66.73 53.82 0.90
N VAL A 4 65.88 53.43 -0.04
CA VAL A 4 64.48 53.87 -0.16
C VAL A 4 63.57 52.83 0.51
N LEU A 5 62.95 53.22 1.63
CA LEU A 5 61.77 52.60 2.23
C LEU A 5 60.54 53.37 1.73
N LEU A 6 59.52 52.67 1.21
CA LEU A 6 58.22 53.28 0.93
C LEU A 6 57.32 53.19 2.17
N ALA A 7 56.91 54.35 2.67
CA ALA A 7 55.82 54.56 3.63
C ALA A 7 54.88 55.65 3.09
N ALA A 8 53.64 55.59 3.56
CA ALA A 8 52.45 56.35 3.16
C ALA A 8 52.60 57.88 3.04
N PRO A 9 51.59 58.52 2.42
CA PRO A 9 50.97 59.73 2.98
C PRO A 9 49.43 59.54 3.04
N MET A 10 48.69 59.81 4.13
CA MET A 10 48.51 61.06 4.89
C MET A 10 48.29 62.30 4.02
N LEU A 11 47.03 62.64 3.80
CA LEU A 11 46.57 63.99 3.49
C LEU A 11 45.51 64.38 4.55
N GLY A 12 45.90 65.30 5.44
CA GLY A 12 44.98 66.28 6.02
C GLY A 12 44.86 67.49 5.07
N SER A 13 44.07 68.54 5.27
CA SER A 13 43.31 69.02 6.42
C SER A 13 42.32 70.09 5.92
N THR A 14 41.09 70.09 6.47
CA THR A 14 40.33 71.24 7.02
C THR A 14 40.09 72.54 6.22
N LEU A 15 38.81 72.93 6.10
CA LEU A 15 38.09 74.05 6.77
C LEU A 15 36.77 74.29 5.98
N ALA A 16 35.59 74.42 6.58
CA ALA A 16 35.21 75.47 7.53
C ALA A 16 33.92 75.09 8.35
N PRO A 17 33.61 75.83 9.44
CA PRO A 17 32.67 75.43 10.48
C PRO A 17 31.31 76.17 10.47
N ALA A 18 30.47 75.79 11.46
CA ALA A 18 29.20 76.37 11.97
C ALA A 18 27.92 75.62 11.53
N SER A 19 27.40 74.67 12.33
CA SER A 19 26.50 74.81 13.53
C SER A 19 25.04 75.06 13.10
N ALA A 20 23.98 74.34 13.53
CA ALA A 20 23.65 73.46 14.69
C ALA A 20 22.83 72.23 14.19
N ASP A 21 22.42 71.18 14.91
CA ASP A 21 22.07 70.89 16.32
C ASP A 21 21.88 69.33 16.42
N PRO A 22 21.68 68.73 17.61
CA PRO A 22 22.43 67.57 18.11
C PRO A 22 22.03 66.19 17.54
N ASP A 23 23.03 65.30 17.57
CA ASP A 23 22.93 63.85 17.39
C ASP A 23 21.81 63.20 18.21
N THR A 24 20.97 62.43 17.53
CA THR A 24 20.54 61.12 18.00
C THR A 24 20.89 60.11 16.91
N ASP A 25 22.04 59.46 17.06
CA ASP A 25 22.39 58.24 16.33
C ASP A 25 21.39 57.14 16.70
N VAL A 26 20.38 56.96 15.84
CA VAL A 26 19.67 55.69 15.73
C VAL A 26 20.24 55.04 14.48
N VAL A 27 21.19 54.12 14.67
CA VAL A 27 21.56 53.15 13.64
C VAL A 27 20.33 52.29 13.40
N GLU A 28 19.56 52.62 12.38
CA GLU A 28 18.46 51.83 11.88
C GLU A 28 19.06 50.55 11.28
N VAL A 29 19.12 49.51 12.10
CA VAL A 29 19.39 48.15 11.64
C VAL A 29 18.19 47.76 10.79
N ILE A 30 18.34 47.89 9.47
CA ILE A 30 17.42 47.30 8.50
C ILE A 30 17.59 45.79 8.64
N SER A 31 16.78 45.19 9.52
CA SER A 31 16.55 43.75 9.55
C SER A 31 15.86 43.38 8.25
N THR A 32 16.62 42.95 7.24
CA THR A 32 16.07 42.19 6.13
C THR A 32 15.52 40.89 6.69
N GLU A 33 14.20 40.85 6.91
CA GLU A 33 13.45 39.63 7.15
C GLU A 33 13.77 38.65 6.01
N PRO A 34 14.25 37.43 6.31
CA PRO A 34 14.52 36.45 5.27
C PRO A 34 13.21 36.17 4.52
N ALA A 35 13.27 36.15 3.19
CA ALA A 35 12.13 35.81 2.36
C ALA A 35 11.54 34.46 2.83
N PRO A 36 10.20 34.35 2.97
CA PRO A 36 9.59 33.10 3.44
C PRO A 36 10.00 31.95 2.51
N GLU A 37 10.47 30.85 3.11
CA GLU A 37 10.78 29.65 2.35
C GLU A 37 9.55 29.22 1.53
N PRO A 38 9.74 28.80 0.27
CA PRO A 38 8.63 28.33 -0.54
C PRO A 38 7.94 27.17 0.19
N PRO A 39 6.60 27.15 0.21
CA PRO A 39 5.86 26.17 0.99
C PRO A 39 6.19 24.75 0.48
N ARG A 40 6.61 23.87 1.41
CA ARG A 40 6.93 22.48 1.10
C ARG A 40 5.69 21.77 0.54
N LEU A 41 5.79 21.30 -0.70
CA LEU A 41 4.76 20.48 -1.33
C LEU A 41 4.85 19.04 -0.82
N ILE A 42 3.72 18.50 -0.36
CA ILE A 42 3.56 17.12 0.06
C ILE A 42 2.77 16.40 -1.03
N GLY A 43 3.37 15.37 -1.63
CA GLY A 43 2.70 14.58 -2.66
C GLY A 43 1.49 13.87 -2.08
N TRP A 44 0.38 13.82 -2.82
CA TRP A 44 -0.84 13.14 -2.41
C TRP A 44 -0.63 11.67 -1.99
N PRO A 45 0.25 10.87 -2.63
CA PRO A 45 0.57 9.53 -2.14
C PRO A 45 1.12 9.49 -0.71
N GLN A 46 1.84 10.53 -0.28
CA GLN A 46 2.33 10.65 1.10
C GLN A 46 1.19 10.95 2.07
N LEU A 47 0.10 11.55 1.58
CA LEU A 47 -1.13 11.79 2.31
C LEU A 47 -2.10 10.60 2.30
N GLY A 48 -1.73 9.48 1.65
CA GLY A 48 -2.62 8.33 1.46
C GLY A 48 -3.66 8.53 0.35
N LEU A 49 -3.44 9.49 -0.54
CA LEU A 49 -4.31 9.83 -1.68
C LEU A 49 -3.69 9.37 -3.01
N PRO A 50 -4.49 9.18 -4.07
CA PRO A 50 -3.95 8.84 -5.38
C PRO A 50 -3.14 9.99 -5.97
N ASP A 51 -2.04 9.69 -6.68
CA ASP A 51 -1.25 10.69 -7.41
C ASP A 51 -1.95 11.23 -8.66
N ARG A 52 -3.01 10.54 -9.10
CA ARG A 52 -3.74 10.83 -10.34
C ARG A 52 -5.25 10.74 -10.13
N ILE A 53 -5.97 11.68 -10.72
CA ILE A 53 -7.42 11.65 -10.87
C ILE A 53 -7.75 11.70 -12.36
N ASP A 54 -8.66 10.83 -12.79
CA ASP A 54 -9.26 10.89 -14.12
C ASP A 54 -10.65 11.53 -14.01
N LEU A 55 -10.84 12.64 -14.72
CA LEU A 55 -12.11 13.34 -14.82
C LEU A 55 -12.81 12.91 -16.11
N LEU A 56 -14.07 12.49 -16.00
CA LEU A 56 -14.85 11.97 -17.10
C LEU A 56 -16.21 12.67 -17.17
N GLY A 57 -16.49 13.27 -18.32
CA GLY A 57 -17.72 14.01 -18.59
C GLY A 57 -17.69 15.45 -18.07
N ALA A 58 -18.35 16.34 -18.82
CA ALA A 58 -18.57 17.71 -18.38
C ALA A 58 -19.58 17.76 -17.23
N ASN A 59 -19.36 18.68 -16.29
CA ASN A 59 -20.22 18.93 -15.13
C ASN A 59 -20.41 17.73 -14.17
N GLN A 60 -19.51 16.75 -14.22
CA GLN A 60 -19.48 15.63 -13.28
C GLN A 60 -18.42 15.89 -12.20
N PRO A 61 -18.79 15.90 -10.91
CA PRO A 61 -17.83 16.07 -9.83
C PRO A 61 -17.01 14.79 -9.60
N SER A 62 -15.71 14.96 -9.42
CA SER A 62 -14.81 13.96 -8.85
C SER A 62 -14.36 14.43 -7.46
N GLU A 63 -14.79 13.73 -6.42
CA GLU A 63 -14.60 14.13 -5.03
C GLU A 63 -13.39 13.44 -4.40
N THR A 64 -12.68 14.17 -3.53
CA THR A 64 -11.59 13.67 -2.70
C THR A 64 -11.49 14.48 -1.41
N ALA A 65 -10.73 13.99 -0.43
CA ALA A 65 -10.55 14.68 0.84
C ALA A 65 -9.09 14.66 1.28
N ILE A 66 -8.50 15.84 1.47
CA ILE A 66 -7.10 16.01 1.87
C ILE A 66 -7.00 16.05 3.39
N PRO A 67 -6.22 15.16 4.04
CA PRO A 67 -5.95 15.27 5.46
C PRO A 67 -5.12 16.52 5.75
N VAL A 68 -5.57 17.30 6.73
CA VAL A 68 -4.94 18.55 7.16
C VAL A 68 -4.25 18.30 8.51
N PRO A 69 -2.94 18.56 8.64
CA PRO A 69 -2.25 18.49 9.92
C PRO A 69 -2.87 19.45 10.95
N ALA A 70 -2.99 19.01 12.20
CA ALA A 70 -3.55 19.82 13.27
C ALA A 70 -2.76 21.12 13.49
N GLY A 71 -3.48 22.24 13.64
CA GLY A 71 -2.87 23.57 13.77
C GLY A 71 -2.46 24.22 12.45
N THR A 72 -2.59 23.51 11.33
CA THR A 72 -2.26 24.02 10.00
C THR A 72 -3.51 24.25 9.15
N VAL A 73 -3.35 25.04 8.09
CA VAL A 73 -4.34 25.21 7.03
C VAL A 73 -3.75 24.79 5.69
N PRO A 74 -4.51 24.15 4.79
CA PRO A 74 -4.06 23.93 3.42
C PRO A 74 -3.83 25.30 2.76
N THR A 75 -2.87 25.40 1.86
CA THR A 75 -2.53 26.68 1.19
C THR A 75 -2.46 26.52 -0.31
N VAL A 76 -1.70 25.55 -0.80
CA VAL A 76 -1.54 25.33 -2.24
C VAL A 76 -2.03 23.93 -2.60
N LEU A 77 -2.72 23.83 -3.73
CA LEU A 77 -2.82 22.59 -4.50
C LEU A 77 -2.06 22.78 -5.81
N SER A 78 -1.17 21.84 -6.12
CA SER A 78 -0.42 21.81 -7.38
C SER A 78 -0.55 20.46 -8.06
N GLY A 79 -0.31 20.44 -9.36
CA GLY A 79 -0.21 19.22 -10.13
C GLY A 79 -0.02 19.53 -11.60
N VAL A 80 -0.34 18.54 -12.43
CA VAL A 80 -0.17 18.62 -13.87
C VAL A 80 -1.42 18.11 -14.58
N ILE A 81 -1.94 18.90 -15.52
CA ILE A 81 -2.95 18.41 -16.47
C ILE A 81 -2.24 17.57 -17.52
N GLY A 82 -2.64 16.31 -17.61
CA GLY A 82 -2.13 15.32 -18.55
C GLY A 82 -2.97 15.23 -19.82
N ALA A 83 -3.26 14.00 -20.26
CA ALA A 83 -4.03 13.74 -21.46
C ALA A 83 -5.41 14.43 -21.41
N VAL A 84 -5.72 15.22 -22.43
CA VAL A 84 -7.00 15.91 -22.63
C VAL A 84 -7.67 15.33 -23.86
N VAL A 85 -8.96 15.02 -23.74
CA VAL A 85 -9.75 14.38 -24.78
C VAL A 85 -11.08 15.11 -24.91
N ASN A 86 -11.36 15.59 -26.11
CA ASN A 86 -12.61 16.27 -26.47
C ASN A 86 -13.05 17.34 -25.44
N VAL A 87 -12.14 18.20 -24.99
CA VAL A 87 -12.46 19.35 -24.14
C VAL A 87 -12.23 20.62 -24.96
N VAL A 88 -13.30 21.35 -25.29
CA VAL A 88 -13.22 22.56 -26.13
C VAL A 88 -13.32 23.81 -25.26
N SER A 89 -12.26 24.62 -25.25
CA SER A 89 -12.17 25.86 -24.44
C SER A 89 -12.57 25.63 -22.98
N GLY A 90 -12.14 24.50 -22.40
CA GLY A 90 -12.58 24.06 -21.09
C GLY A 90 -11.67 24.47 -19.95
N ARG A 91 -12.15 24.23 -18.75
CA ARG A 91 -11.45 24.46 -17.48
C ARG A 91 -11.89 23.41 -16.46
N VAL A 92 -11.08 23.20 -15.44
CA VAL A 92 -11.46 22.41 -14.27
C VAL A 92 -11.74 23.38 -13.13
N ASP A 93 -12.98 23.39 -12.64
CA ASP A 93 -13.31 24.09 -11.40
C ASP A 93 -12.95 23.17 -10.23
N VAL A 94 -12.25 23.71 -9.22
CA VAL A 94 -11.97 23.03 -7.95
C VAL A 94 -12.84 23.68 -6.88
N LEU A 95 -13.71 22.89 -6.26
CA LEU A 95 -14.70 23.34 -5.28
C LEU A 95 -14.47 22.71 -3.91
N ASP A 96 -14.95 23.35 -2.84
CA ASP A 96 -15.00 22.76 -1.50
C ASP A 96 -16.33 22.03 -1.21
N ASP A 97 -16.49 21.49 0.01
CA ASP A 97 -17.70 20.78 0.48
C ASP A 97 -18.98 21.64 0.44
N ARG A 98 -18.86 22.97 0.38
CA ARG A 98 -19.99 23.91 0.30
C ARG A 98 -20.35 24.22 -1.15
N GLY A 99 -19.59 23.73 -2.12
CA GLY A 99 -19.69 24.10 -3.53
C GLY A 99 -19.07 25.46 -3.86
N MET A 100 -18.23 26.02 -3.00
CA MET A 100 -17.49 27.25 -3.27
C MET A 100 -16.31 26.95 -4.19
N VAL A 101 -16.18 27.67 -5.30
CA VAL A 101 -15.02 27.55 -6.20
C VAL A 101 -13.80 28.15 -5.51
N LEU A 102 -12.80 27.31 -5.26
CA LEU A 102 -11.51 27.68 -4.69
C LEU A 102 -10.53 28.17 -5.77
N GLY A 103 -10.60 27.54 -6.95
CA GLY A 103 -9.75 27.90 -8.08
C GLY A 103 -10.21 27.23 -9.37
N THR A 104 -9.63 27.68 -10.48
CA THR A 104 -9.95 27.17 -11.81
C THR A 104 -8.67 26.90 -12.57
N ILE A 105 -8.57 25.71 -13.16
CA ILE A 105 -7.41 25.28 -13.92
C ILE A 105 -7.76 25.30 -15.42
N PRO A 106 -7.11 26.13 -16.25
CA PRO A 106 -7.39 26.14 -17.68
C PRO A 106 -6.96 24.82 -18.33
N VAL A 107 -7.80 24.26 -19.19
CA VAL A 107 -7.43 23.05 -19.95
C VAL A 107 -6.67 23.47 -21.21
N PRO A 108 -5.45 22.94 -21.44
CA PRO A 108 -4.64 23.31 -22.60
C PRO A 108 -5.30 22.86 -23.91
N ALA A 109 -5.30 23.75 -24.91
CA ALA A 109 -5.96 23.49 -26.20
C ALA A 109 -5.15 22.58 -27.14
N ASP A 110 -3.85 22.46 -26.91
CA ASP A 110 -2.88 21.75 -27.77
C ASP A 110 -2.47 20.37 -27.21
N ALA A 111 -3.22 19.87 -26.21
CA ALA A 111 -2.93 18.61 -25.50
C ALA A 111 -1.51 18.55 -24.89
N THR A 112 -0.87 19.70 -24.67
CA THR A 112 0.38 19.78 -23.90
C THR A 112 0.13 19.52 -22.43
N THR A 113 1.13 18.94 -21.78
CA THR A 113 1.11 18.71 -20.35
C THR A 113 1.48 20.00 -19.62
N VAL A 114 0.54 20.59 -18.88
CA VAL A 114 0.70 21.92 -18.27
C VAL A 114 0.61 21.83 -16.74
N PRO A 115 1.60 22.33 -15.99
CA PRO A 115 1.51 22.40 -14.53
C PRO A 115 0.51 23.47 -14.10
N PHE A 116 -0.11 23.26 -12.94
CA PHE A 116 -0.99 24.24 -12.32
C PHE A 116 -0.68 24.38 -10.83
N GLN A 117 -1.08 25.53 -10.31
CA GLN A 117 -1.05 25.83 -8.89
C GLN A 117 -2.28 26.67 -8.56
N ILE A 118 -3.04 26.27 -7.54
CA ILE A 118 -4.19 27.01 -7.04
C ILE A 118 -4.05 27.25 -5.53
N ASP A 119 -4.56 28.39 -5.08
CA ASP A 119 -4.70 28.68 -3.65
C ASP A 119 -5.96 27.97 -3.12
N ILE A 120 -5.77 27.13 -2.10
CA ILE A 120 -6.84 26.42 -1.40
C ILE A 120 -6.95 26.82 0.07
N SER A 121 -6.30 27.92 0.49
CA SER A 121 -6.46 28.49 1.82
C SER A 121 -7.91 28.80 2.24
N PRO A 122 -8.86 29.10 1.33
CA PRO A 122 -10.27 29.29 1.70
C PRO A 122 -11.04 27.98 1.91
N ALA A 123 -10.42 26.82 1.67
CA ALA A 123 -11.08 25.53 1.76
C ALA A 123 -11.62 25.27 3.18
N LEU A 124 -12.85 24.78 3.27
CA LEU A 124 -13.42 24.38 4.54
C LEU A 124 -12.72 23.10 5.05
N VAL A 125 -12.06 23.22 6.20
CA VAL A 125 -11.52 22.08 6.93
C VAL A 125 -12.52 21.64 7.99
N ALA A 126 -13.05 20.42 7.86
CA ALA A 126 -13.96 19.82 8.83
C ALA A 126 -13.42 18.45 9.24
N ASN A 127 -13.39 18.18 10.55
CA ASN A 127 -12.86 16.93 11.12
C ASN A 127 -11.44 16.60 10.63
N GLY A 128 -10.58 17.63 10.47
CA GLY A 128 -9.21 17.47 9.99
C GLY A 128 -9.08 17.13 8.50
N MET A 129 -10.14 17.29 7.71
CA MET A 129 -10.15 17.01 6.27
C MET A 129 -10.61 18.23 5.47
N ALA A 130 -9.91 18.56 4.39
CA ALA A 130 -10.34 19.51 3.37
C ALA A 130 -10.91 18.73 2.17
N LYS A 131 -12.24 18.70 2.04
CA LYS A 131 -12.89 18.04 0.90
C LYS A 131 -12.82 18.93 -0.33
N LEU A 132 -12.40 18.32 -1.45
CA LEU A 132 -12.28 18.97 -2.75
C LEU A 132 -13.10 18.22 -3.80
N SER A 133 -13.73 18.96 -4.71
CA SER A 133 -14.44 18.43 -5.87
C SER A 133 -13.87 19.04 -7.16
N PHE A 134 -13.56 18.19 -8.14
CA PHE A 134 -13.00 18.60 -9.44
C PHE A 134 -14.07 18.42 -10.51
N VAL A 135 -14.37 19.48 -11.26
CA VAL A 135 -15.44 19.47 -12.28
C VAL A 135 -14.92 20.02 -13.60
N ILE A 136 -15.03 19.25 -14.67
CA ILE A 136 -14.78 19.76 -16.03
C ILE A 136 -15.93 20.70 -16.42
N ARG A 137 -15.61 21.92 -16.83
CA ARG A 137 -16.51 22.83 -17.54
C ARG A 137 -15.98 23.02 -18.96
N ASP A 138 -16.79 22.77 -19.96
CA ASP A 138 -16.43 22.98 -21.36
C ASP A 138 -17.56 23.62 -22.16
N ASN A 139 -17.24 24.00 -23.40
CA ASN A 139 -18.21 24.58 -24.34
C ASN A 139 -18.62 23.56 -25.42
N ASN A 140 -18.51 22.27 -25.13
CA ASN A 140 -18.97 21.26 -26.07
C ASN A 140 -20.48 21.36 -26.25
N GLN A 141 -20.96 21.08 -27.47
CA GLN A 141 -22.40 20.84 -27.67
C GLN A 141 -22.82 19.62 -26.84
N ASN A 142 -24.11 19.51 -26.53
CA ASN A 142 -24.67 18.36 -25.82
C ASN A 142 -24.16 17.05 -26.43
N VAL A 143 -23.24 16.42 -25.70
CA VAL A 143 -22.61 15.17 -26.09
C VAL A 143 -23.61 14.02 -25.90
N ASN A 144 -23.55 13.05 -26.80
CA ASN A 144 -24.28 11.79 -26.76
C ASN A 144 -23.30 10.60 -26.82
N ASN A 145 -23.78 9.36 -26.79
CA ASN A 145 -22.90 8.19 -26.79
C ASN A 145 -22.10 7.97 -28.11
N CYS A 146 -22.44 8.67 -29.20
CA CYS A 146 -21.70 8.66 -30.47
C CYS A 146 -20.60 9.72 -30.53
N THR A 147 -20.62 10.68 -29.60
CA THR A 147 -19.57 11.69 -29.46
C THR A 147 -18.58 11.26 -28.39
N GLN A 148 -17.29 11.53 -28.63
CA GLN A 148 -16.26 11.25 -27.65
C GLN A 148 -16.52 12.07 -26.37
N ILE A 149 -16.57 11.44 -25.19
CA ILE A 149 -16.88 12.16 -23.95
C ILE A 149 -15.69 13.05 -23.57
N PRO A 150 -15.91 14.28 -23.07
CA PRO A 150 -14.85 15.11 -22.52
C PRO A 150 -14.17 14.38 -21.37
N ALA A 151 -12.86 14.24 -21.43
CA ALA A 151 -12.09 13.56 -20.41
C ALA A 151 -10.73 14.22 -20.24
N LEU A 152 -10.24 14.29 -19.02
CA LEU A 152 -8.86 14.69 -18.76
C LEU A 152 -8.29 13.98 -17.54
N SER A 153 -6.97 13.85 -17.52
CA SER A 153 -6.24 13.34 -16.37
C SER A 153 -5.50 14.46 -15.66
N ILE A 154 -5.49 14.43 -14.33
CA ILE A 154 -4.68 15.30 -13.49
C ILE A 154 -3.73 14.40 -12.70
N SER A 155 -2.44 14.69 -12.71
CA SER A 155 -1.40 13.86 -12.08
C SER A 155 -0.41 14.70 -11.27
N GLN A 156 0.52 14.06 -10.55
CA GLN A 156 1.56 14.72 -9.76
C GLN A 156 0.95 15.65 -8.71
N LEU A 157 -0.15 15.20 -8.11
CA LEU A 157 -0.93 16.02 -7.18
C LEU A 157 -0.15 16.18 -5.88
N ALA A 158 -0.01 17.44 -5.44
CA ALA A 158 0.66 17.78 -4.20
C ALA A 158 -0.02 18.97 -3.54
N SER A 159 0.04 19.02 -2.21
CA SER A 159 -0.52 20.10 -1.43
C SER A 159 0.47 20.64 -0.42
N SER A 160 0.41 21.93 -0.13
CA SER A 160 1.15 22.54 0.97
C SER A 160 0.24 23.01 2.09
N PHE A 161 0.83 23.13 3.28
CA PHE A 161 0.15 23.57 4.48
C PHE A 161 0.96 24.69 5.13
N ALA A 162 0.27 25.62 5.78
CA ALA A 162 0.90 26.70 6.53
C ALA A 162 0.34 26.80 7.95
N GLY A 163 1.13 27.41 8.82
CA GLY A 163 0.84 27.51 10.25
C GLY A 163 1.75 26.59 11.08
N PRO A 164 2.03 26.95 12.34
CA PRO A 164 2.78 26.09 13.23
C PRO A 164 1.92 24.86 13.58
N PRO A 165 2.45 23.63 13.44
CA PRO A 165 1.78 22.46 14.00
C PRO A 165 1.55 22.65 15.49
N THR A 166 0.40 22.19 16.00
CA THR A 166 0.14 22.27 17.44
C THR A 166 1.08 21.35 18.21
N ASP A 167 1.77 21.88 19.21
CA ASP A 167 2.59 21.07 20.12
C ASP A 167 1.70 20.18 20.99
N PRO A 168 2.04 18.89 21.15
CA PRO A 168 1.16 17.97 21.85
C PRO A 168 1.18 18.22 23.36
N ALA A 169 0.02 18.55 23.92
CA ALA A 169 -0.17 18.78 25.35
C ALA A 169 -0.75 17.56 26.09
N SER A 170 -1.34 16.62 25.37
CA SER A 170 -2.00 15.43 25.92
C SER A 170 -1.57 14.15 25.18
N VAL A 171 -1.85 12.99 25.78
CA VAL A 171 -1.62 11.69 25.12
C VAL A 171 -2.50 11.53 23.88
N ALA A 172 -3.74 12.05 23.91
CA ALA A 172 -4.66 12.05 22.78
C ALA A 172 -4.11 12.84 21.58
N ASP A 173 -3.52 14.01 21.84
CA ASP A 173 -3.03 14.92 20.79
C ASP A 173 -1.62 14.57 20.30
N TYR A 174 -0.94 13.62 20.95
CA TYR A 174 0.46 13.28 20.63
C TYR A 174 0.66 12.76 19.21
N LEU A 175 -0.34 12.04 18.69
CA LEU A 175 -0.32 11.37 17.40
C LEU A 175 -1.29 12.08 16.43
N PRO A 176 -0.84 13.14 15.72
CA PRO A 176 -1.69 13.91 14.80
C PRO A 176 -2.09 13.08 13.58
N SER A 177 -2.98 13.63 12.75
CA SER A 177 -3.49 13.02 11.51
C SER A 177 -2.41 12.74 10.45
N PHE A 178 -1.34 13.54 10.43
CA PHE A 178 -0.22 13.42 9.49
C PHE A 178 1.13 13.44 10.23
N LEU A 179 2.03 12.54 9.87
CA LEU A 179 3.43 12.50 10.30
C LEU A 179 4.31 11.95 9.17
N ASP A 180 5.53 12.47 9.04
CA ASP A 180 6.53 11.87 8.16
C ASP A 180 7.07 10.57 8.78
N LYS A 181 7.34 10.61 10.09
CA LYS A 181 7.99 9.50 10.81
C LYS A 181 7.61 9.44 12.29
N ILE A 182 7.58 8.22 12.82
CA ILE A 182 7.60 7.93 14.25
C ILE A 182 8.88 7.15 14.55
N LEU A 183 9.63 7.59 15.55
CA LEU A 183 10.81 6.90 16.05
C LEU A 183 10.52 6.35 17.45
N ILE A 184 10.62 5.04 17.60
CA ILE A 184 10.47 4.35 18.87
C ILE A 184 11.87 4.04 19.41
N ASN A 185 12.24 4.64 20.54
CA ASN A 185 13.45 4.29 21.27
C ASN A 185 13.14 3.21 22.31
N VAL A 186 14.00 2.20 22.42
CA VAL A 186 13.85 1.10 23.41
C VAL A 186 15.06 0.96 24.35
N GLY A 187 16.02 1.88 24.25
CA GLY A 187 17.29 1.79 25.00
C GLY A 187 18.32 0.83 24.37
N PRO A 188 19.56 0.82 24.87
CA PRO A 188 20.69 0.13 24.25
C PRO A 188 20.74 -1.37 24.53
N ASN A 189 19.96 -1.86 25.51
CA ASN A 189 19.91 -3.28 25.87
C ASN A 189 18.46 -3.69 26.14
N PRO A 190 17.57 -3.67 25.12
CA PRO A 190 16.15 -3.88 25.35
C PRO A 190 15.88 -5.34 25.75
N THR A 191 15.14 -5.52 26.85
CA THR A 191 14.67 -6.84 27.29
C THR A 191 13.69 -7.43 26.27
N TYR A 192 13.46 -8.76 26.32
CA TYR A 192 12.43 -9.40 25.47
C TYR A 192 11.05 -8.73 25.58
N VAL A 193 10.71 -8.20 26.76
CA VAL A 193 9.46 -7.50 27.01
C VAL A 193 9.44 -6.13 26.32
N GLN A 194 10.53 -5.36 26.39
CA GLN A 194 10.64 -4.09 25.66
C GLN A 194 10.61 -4.31 24.14
N GLN A 195 11.30 -5.34 23.65
CA GLN A 195 11.28 -5.70 22.23
C GLN A 195 9.85 -6.07 21.78
N GLN A 196 9.15 -6.89 22.57
CA GLN A 196 7.74 -7.24 22.32
C GLN A 196 6.85 -6.00 22.29
N ALA A 197 6.96 -5.13 23.31
CA ALA A 197 6.19 -3.89 23.40
C ALA A 197 6.43 -2.96 22.20
N ALA A 198 7.67 -2.84 21.74
CA ALA A 198 8.02 -2.02 20.59
C ALA A 198 7.42 -2.56 19.29
N LEU A 199 7.53 -3.87 19.03
CA LEU A 199 6.96 -4.46 17.81
C LEU A 199 5.42 -4.45 17.82
N ASP A 200 4.79 -4.66 18.98
CA ASP A 200 3.34 -4.49 19.14
C ASP A 200 2.90 -3.05 18.87
N LEU A 201 3.67 -2.07 19.36
CA LEU A 201 3.41 -0.66 19.12
C LEU A 201 3.55 -0.31 17.63
N VAL A 202 4.58 -0.82 16.94
CA VAL A 202 4.75 -0.64 15.48
C VAL A 202 3.51 -1.14 14.73
N ALA A 203 3.00 -2.33 15.05
CA ALA A 203 1.84 -2.89 14.38
C ALA A 203 0.57 -2.05 14.60
N ARG A 204 0.36 -1.58 15.84
CA ARG A 204 -0.80 -0.75 16.23
C ARG A 204 -0.77 0.64 15.64
N LEU A 205 0.37 1.33 15.71
CA LEU A 205 0.54 2.63 15.10
C LEU A 205 0.40 2.54 13.58
N THR A 206 0.93 1.48 12.95
CA THR A 206 0.73 1.27 11.52
C THR A 206 -0.76 1.11 11.19
N LYS A 207 -1.52 0.37 12.01
CA LYS A 207 -2.99 0.27 11.85
C LYS A 207 -3.68 1.63 12.01
N LYS A 208 -3.29 2.44 13.00
CA LYS A 208 -3.86 3.76 13.27
C LYS A 208 -3.71 4.73 12.09
N TYR A 209 -2.55 4.70 11.42
CA TYR A 209 -2.25 5.66 10.35
C TYR A 209 -2.77 5.25 8.96
N ARG A 210 -3.26 4.03 8.75
CA ARG A 210 -3.82 3.63 7.44
C ARG A 210 -5.01 4.51 7.03
N PRO A 211 -5.11 4.91 5.74
CA PRO A 211 -4.26 4.50 4.62
C PRO A 211 -2.97 5.33 4.45
N MET A 212 -2.74 6.35 5.29
CA MET A 212 -1.55 7.18 5.22
C MET A 212 -0.30 6.39 5.61
N PRO A 213 0.73 6.38 4.75
CA PRO A 213 1.76 5.37 4.90
C PRO A 213 2.98 5.94 5.67
N VAL A 214 2.80 6.13 6.99
CA VAL A 214 3.80 6.68 7.94
C VAL A 214 4.95 5.71 8.21
N ARG A 215 6.19 6.23 8.18
CA ARG A 215 7.40 5.47 8.52
C ARG A 215 7.51 5.29 10.03
N ILE A 216 7.65 4.06 10.50
CA ILE A 216 7.85 3.76 11.92
C ILE A 216 9.15 2.99 12.09
N ASP A 217 10.13 3.63 12.73
CA ASP A 217 11.45 3.05 12.98
C ASP A 217 11.61 2.73 14.48
N VAL A 218 12.43 1.73 14.79
CA VAL A 218 12.85 1.41 16.17
C VAL A 218 14.36 1.63 16.28
N THR A 219 14.81 2.21 17.38
CA THR A 219 16.22 2.45 17.69
C THR A 219 16.58 2.02 19.11
N THR A 220 17.85 1.67 19.30
CA THR A 220 18.43 1.19 20.56
C THR A 220 19.43 2.22 21.12
N LEU A 221 19.11 3.51 21.01
CA LEU A 221 19.97 4.56 21.56
C LEU A 221 19.82 4.66 23.08
N ASP A 222 20.89 5.06 23.76
CA ASP A 222 20.87 5.31 25.20
C ASP A 222 19.94 6.46 25.58
N ILE A 223 20.00 7.53 24.79
CA ILE A 223 19.15 8.71 24.93
C ILE A 223 18.29 8.82 23.68
N ALA A 224 16.97 8.93 23.87
CA ALA A 224 16.04 9.19 22.77
C ALA A 224 16.41 10.53 22.10
N PRO A 225 16.44 10.60 20.76
CA PRO A 225 16.75 11.86 20.09
C PRO A 225 15.62 12.88 20.30
N ALA A 226 15.93 14.16 20.14
CA ALA A 226 14.94 15.21 20.22
C ALA A 226 13.89 15.07 19.09
N PRO A 227 12.59 15.32 19.36
CA PRO A 227 11.57 15.38 18.32
C PRO A 227 11.85 16.49 17.28
N GLU A 228 11.45 16.24 16.04
CA GLU A 228 11.44 17.24 14.96
C GLU A 228 9.98 17.55 14.57
N PRO A 229 9.66 18.67 13.89
CA PRO A 229 8.27 19.08 13.65
C PRO A 229 7.35 17.99 13.07
N ALA A 230 7.82 17.23 12.08
CA ALA A 230 7.09 16.13 11.43
C ALA A 230 7.49 14.73 11.93
N VAL A 231 8.31 14.65 12.99
CA VAL A 231 8.80 13.40 13.58
C VAL A 231 8.36 13.31 15.03
N ARG A 232 7.66 12.24 15.39
CA ARG A 232 7.33 11.96 16.80
C ARG A 232 8.28 10.94 17.39
N VAL A 233 8.65 11.13 18.65
CA VAL A 233 9.55 10.24 19.38
C VAL A 233 8.81 9.59 20.52
N ILE A 234 8.81 8.25 20.54
CA ILE A 234 8.21 7.45 21.59
C ILE A 234 9.33 6.70 22.31
N ASP A 235 9.44 6.85 23.63
CA ASP A 235 10.48 6.22 24.43
C ASP A 235 9.89 5.12 25.31
N ILE A 236 10.34 3.88 25.13
CA ILE A 236 9.85 2.71 25.86
C ILE A 236 10.83 2.40 27.00
N ARG A 237 10.38 2.65 28.24
CA ARG A 237 11.22 2.53 29.44
C ARG A 237 10.77 1.36 30.32
N ASP A 238 11.69 0.47 30.65
CA ASP A 238 11.46 -0.56 31.67
C ASP A 238 11.65 0.06 33.06
N ASN A 239 10.56 0.47 33.70
CA ASN A 239 10.59 1.07 35.03
C ASN A 239 9.34 0.71 35.86
N SER A 240 9.43 0.85 37.17
CA SER A 240 8.38 0.39 38.10
C SER A 240 7.09 1.21 38.09
N GLN A 241 7.06 2.36 37.42
CA GLN A 241 5.89 3.23 37.32
C GLN A 241 5.20 3.05 35.96
N PRO A 242 4.15 2.22 35.85
CA PRO A 242 3.48 2.00 34.59
C PRO A 242 2.66 3.23 34.17
N GLY A 243 2.74 3.59 32.89
CA GLY A 243 1.93 4.66 32.33
C GLY A 243 2.33 5.05 30.92
N VAL A 244 1.55 5.96 30.36
CA VAL A 244 1.81 6.67 29.11
C VAL A 244 1.80 8.15 29.42
N ILE A 245 2.94 8.84 29.20
CA ILE A 245 3.15 10.22 29.64
C ILE A 245 3.73 11.03 28.49
N VAL A 246 3.23 12.24 28.27
CA VAL A 246 3.88 13.24 27.41
C VAL A 246 4.81 14.09 28.28
N GLU A 247 6.11 13.81 28.21
CA GLU A 247 7.14 14.66 28.80
C GLU A 247 7.27 15.95 27.99
N ASN A 248 7.59 17.08 28.64
CA ASN A 248 7.66 18.41 28.02
C ASN A 248 6.39 18.79 27.25
N SER A 249 5.21 18.45 27.80
CA SER A 249 3.92 18.68 27.16
C SER A 249 3.68 20.15 26.79
N GLY A 250 3.08 20.37 25.61
CA GLY A 250 2.82 21.71 25.08
C GLY A 250 4.07 22.45 24.60
N THR A 251 5.17 21.73 24.36
CA THR A 251 6.40 22.29 23.77
C THR A 251 6.86 21.47 22.57
N PRO A 252 7.73 22.01 21.69
CA PRO A 252 8.28 21.26 20.56
C PRO A 252 9.14 20.06 20.97
N ALA A 253 9.62 20.02 22.21
CA ALA A 253 10.44 18.94 22.77
C ALA A 253 9.59 17.78 23.36
N ALA A 254 8.28 17.78 23.11
CA ALA A 254 7.36 16.81 23.68
C ALA A 254 7.66 15.36 23.24
N THR A 255 7.93 14.49 24.20
CA THR A 255 8.25 13.08 23.98
C THR A 255 7.24 12.20 24.67
N LEU A 256 6.73 11.18 23.97
CA LEU A 256 5.80 10.23 24.58
C LEU A 256 6.57 9.09 25.21
N VAL A 257 6.42 8.93 26.52
CA VAL A 257 7.05 7.85 27.28
C VAL A 257 6.02 6.78 27.57
N ILE A 258 6.35 5.54 27.23
CA ILE A 258 5.57 4.36 27.63
C ILE A 258 6.42 3.57 28.61
N SER A 259 5.92 3.45 29.84
CA SER A 259 6.66 2.82 30.93
C SER A 259 5.90 1.70 31.62
N GLY A 260 6.66 0.82 32.27
CA GLY A 260 6.17 -0.31 33.05
C GLY A 260 7.21 -1.43 33.08
N THR A 261 6.90 -2.50 33.84
CA THR A 261 7.73 -3.73 33.91
C THR A 261 6.91 -4.94 33.46
N GLY A 262 7.56 -5.89 32.77
CA GLY A 262 6.90 -7.15 32.38
C GLY A 262 5.56 -6.94 31.68
N GLN A 263 4.51 -7.63 32.15
CA GLN A 263 3.16 -7.53 31.58
C GLN A 263 2.50 -6.15 31.76
N THR A 264 2.97 -5.33 32.70
CA THR A 264 2.42 -3.98 32.88
C THR A 264 2.84 -3.03 31.75
N LEU A 265 4.05 -3.23 31.19
CA LEU A 265 4.52 -2.49 30.01
C LEU A 265 3.69 -2.85 28.77
N ALA A 266 3.52 -4.14 28.50
CA ALA A 266 2.70 -4.63 27.40
C ALA A 266 1.25 -4.11 27.48
N ARG A 267 0.72 -3.98 28.70
CA ARG A 267 -0.61 -3.40 28.93
C ARG A 267 -0.71 -1.94 28.53
N GLN A 268 0.33 -1.12 28.73
CA GLN A 268 0.28 0.30 28.36
C GLN A 268 0.20 0.49 26.85
N VAL A 269 0.88 -0.36 26.07
CA VAL A 269 0.80 -0.36 24.59
C VAL A 269 -0.63 -0.60 24.08
N GLN A 270 -1.48 -1.26 24.86
CA GLN A 270 -2.88 -1.48 24.50
C GLN A 270 -3.70 -0.19 24.41
N LEU A 271 -3.21 0.94 24.93
CA LEU A 271 -3.85 2.25 24.72
C LEU A 271 -3.98 2.60 23.22
N PHE A 272 -3.08 2.09 22.40
CA PHE A 272 -3.00 2.34 20.95
C PHE A 272 -3.72 1.27 20.12
N ALA A 273 -4.50 0.37 20.74
CA ALA A 273 -5.24 -0.67 20.02
C ALA A 273 -6.28 -0.08 19.05
N ASP A 274 -7.02 0.91 19.53
CA ASP A 274 -8.23 1.47 18.90
C ASP A 274 -8.29 2.99 19.17
N GLN A 275 -9.47 3.59 19.06
CA GLN A 275 -9.77 5.00 19.39
C GLN A 275 -9.66 5.34 20.90
N ARG A 276 -9.16 4.44 21.75
CA ARG A 276 -9.04 4.68 23.20
C ARG A 276 -8.02 5.77 23.54
N THR A 277 -7.04 5.99 22.68
CA THR A 277 -6.08 7.09 22.83
C THR A 277 -6.81 8.44 22.88
N ASP A 278 -7.94 8.59 22.17
CA ASP A 278 -8.67 9.86 22.07
C ASP A 278 -9.35 10.26 23.40
N LEU A 279 -9.52 9.31 24.33
CA LEU A 279 -10.01 9.56 25.69
C LEU A 279 -8.91 10.08 26.62
N ALA A 280 -7.63 9.92 26.26
CA ALA A 280 -6.49 10.29 27.09
C ALA A 280 -6.13 11.79 26.93
N GLN A 281 -7.09 12.66 27.23
CA GLN A 281 -7.00 14.13 27.05
C GLN A 281 -6.11 14.85 28.08
N ALA A 282 -5.43 14.10 28.94
CA ALA A 282 -4.46 14.61 29.90
C ALA A 282 -3.01 14.31 29.44
N PRO A 283 -1.99 15.00 29.99
CA PRO A 283 -0.59 14.71 29.71
C PRO A 283 -0.15 13.30 30.11
N ALA A 284 -0.92 12.62 30.96
CA ALA A 284 -0.64 11.26 31.40
C ALA A 284 -1.90 10.40 31.42
N ALA A 285 -1.76 9.13 31.08
CA ALA A 285 -2.79 8.11 31.15
C ALA A 285 -2.20 6.78 31.60
N VAL A 286 -3.02 5.94 32.23
CA VAL A 286 -2.62 4.59 32.67
C VAL A 286 -3.67 3.59 32.23
N VAL A 287 -3.25 2.53 31.56
CA VAL A 287 -4.10 1.39 31.25
C VAL A 287 -4.13 0.45 32.44
N LEU A 288 -5.25 0.46 33.16
CA LEU A 288 -5.46 -0.37 34.35
C LEU A 288 -5.67 -1.84 33.99
N SER A 289 -6.48 -2.11 32.96
CA SER A 289 -6.74 -3.43 32.42
C SER A 289 -6.95 -3.35 30.91
N SER A 290 -6.61 -4.43 30.22
CA SER A 290 -6.95 -4.62 28.82
C SER A 290 -7.33 -6.07 28.62
N LYS A 291 -8.31 -6.32 27.75
CA LYS A 291 -8.62 -7.63 27.23
C LYS A 291 -8.26 -7.59 25.74
N ASP A 292 -7.46 -8.55 25.31
CA ASP A 292 -7.16 -8.69 23.89
C ASP A 292 -8.45 -9.04 23.15
N ASP A 293 -8.73 -8.31 22.08
CA ASP A 293 -9.83 -8.64 21.21
C ASP A 293 -9.42 -9.85 20.37
N THR A 294 -10.14 -10.95 20.54
CA THR A 294 -9.91 -12.14 19.72
C THR A 294 -10.64 -11.91 18.42
N THR A 295 -9.91 -11.57 17.36
CA THR A 295 -10.48 -11.58 16.00
C THR A 295 -11.12 -12.95 15.75
N LEU A 296 -12.45 -12.96 15.64
CA LEU A 296 -13.22 -14.15 15.31
C LEU A 296 -12.80 -14.62 13.93
N SER A 297 -11.99 -15.68 13.89
CA SER A 297 -11.65 -16.36 12.65
C SER A 297 -12.93 -16.93 12.05
N SER A 298 -13.22 -16.55 10.82
CA SER A 298 -14.32 -17.11 10.04
C SER A 298 -13.80 -17.37 8.66
N ASN A 299 -14.14 -18.53 8.10
CA ASN A 299 -13.80 -18.85 6.72
C ASN A 299 -14.76 -18.18 5.73
N THR A 300 -15.90 -17.66 6.19
CA THR A 300 -16.87 -16.97 5.34
C THR A 300 -17.14 -15.57 5.88
N LYS A 301 -17.10 -14.58 4.98
CA LYS A 301 -17.44 -13.18 5.27
C LYS A 301 -18.24 -12.57 4.15
N THR A 302 -19.09 -11.61 4.50
CA THR A 302 -19.82 -10.81 3.50
C THR A 302 -18.94 -9.69 2.96
N PHE A 303 -19.33 -9.10 1.83
CA PHE A 303 -18.65 -7.94 1.25
C PHE A 303 -18.70 -6.75 2.21
N ASP A 304 -19.81 -6.53 2.92
CA ASP A 304 -19.92 -5.50 3.97
C ASP A 304 -18.87 -5.71 5.08
N GLN A 305 -18.68 -6.95 5.54
CA GLN A 305 -17.69 -7.28 6.56
C GLN A 305 -16.24 -7.13 6.07
N LEU A 306 -16.02 -7.24 4.75
CA LEU A 306 -14.73 -7.07 4.11
C LEU A 306 -14.49 -5.63 3.64
N GLY A 307 -15.47 -4.74 3.79
CA GLY A 307 -15.41 -3.37 3.26
C GLY A 307 -15.41 -3.32 1.72
N VAL A 308 -15.83 -4.38 1.05
CA VAL A 308 -15.93 -4.47 -0.40
C VAL A 308 -17.19 -3.74 -0.84
N ASN A 309 -17.02 -2.69 -1.64
CA ASN A 309 -18.12 -1.96 -2.25
C ASN A 309 -17.82 -1.70 -3.73
N GLY A 310 -18.83 -1.29 -4.47
CA GLY A 310 -18.65 -0.97 -5.88
C GLY A 310 -19.97 -0.59 -6.53
N GLN A 311 -20.01 0.59 -7.10
CA GLN A 311 -21.13 1.07 -7.89
C GLN A 311 -20.62 1.84 -9.11
N ALA A 312 -21.33 1.71 -10.22
CA ALA A 312 -21.03 2.45 -11.43
C ALA A 312 -22.30 2.83 -12.17
N SER A 313 -22.24 3.97 -12.87
CA SER A 313 -23.18 4.33 -13.91
C SER A 313 -22.50 4.08 -15.26
N VAL A 314 -23.04 3.18 -16.07
CA VAL A 314 -22.36 2.57 -17.22
C VAL A 314 -23.02 3.01 -18.51
N LEU A 315 -22.18 3.46 -19.45
CA LEU A 315 -22.52 3.71 -20.86
C LEU A 315 -21.25 3.44 -21.66
N GLY A 316 -21.29 2.47 -22.58
CA GLY A 316 -20.09 1.93 -23.20
C GLY A 316 -19.44 0.86 -22.32
N VAL A 317 -18.26 1.12 -21.78
CA VAL A 317 -17.50 0.19 -20.92
C VAL A 317 -17.02 0.91 -19.66
N THR A 318 -17.17 0.28 -18.51
CA THR A 318 -16.65 0.76 -17.21
C THR A 318 -16.17 -0.42 -16.40
N THR A 319 -15.08 -0.27 -15.65
CA THR A 319 -14.58 -1.31 -14.74
C THR A 319 -14.82 -0.89 -13.30
N ILE A 320 -15.47 -1.74 -12.52
CA ILE A 320 -15.48 -1.63 -11.05
C ILE A 320 -14.34 -2.50 -10.53
N TYR A 321 -13.45 -1.91 -9.74
CA TYR A 321 -12.46 -2.67 -8.99
C TYR A 321 -12.99 -2.88 -7.57
N ALA A 322 -13.24 -4.13 -7.24
CA ALA A 322 -13.53 -4.59 -5.88
C ALA A 322 -12.32 -5.38 -5.39
N GLY A 323 -12.11 -5.49 -4.09
CA GLY A 323 -11.02 -6.31 -3.58
C GLY A 323 -11.10 -6.47 -2.09
N PHE A 324 -10.56 -7.57 -1.59
CA PHE A 324 -10.59 -7.89 -0.18
C PHE A 324 -9.21 -8.30 0.32
N ASP A 325 -8.97 -7.96 1.58
CA ASP A 325 -7.80 -8.39 2.32
C ASP A 325 -8.08 -9.77 2.94
N VAL A 326 -7.28 -10.75 2.54
CA VAL A 326 -7.39 -12.15 3.00
C VAL A 326 -7.13 -12.27 4.50
N SER A 327 -6.33 -11.38 5.08
CA SER A 327 -6.08 -11.43 6.52
C SER A 327 -7.31 -11.15 7.36
N ALA A 328 -8.34 -10.47 6.81
CA ALA A 328 -9.60 -10.20 7.51
C ALA A 328 -10.26 -11.49 8.03
N PHE A 329 -10.06 -12.63 7.34
CA PHE A 329 -10.60 -13.94 7.73
C PHE A 329 -9.93 -14.51 9.00
N GLY A 330 -8.72 -14.06 9.35
CA GLY A 330 -7.97 -14.57 10.50
C GLY A 330 -7.66 -16.06 10.42
N ALA A 331 -7.71 -16.65 9.22
CA ALA A 331 -7.54 -18.07 8.98
C ALA A 331 -6.08 -18.48 8.69
N GLY A 332 -5.15 -17.51 8.74
CA GLY A 332 -3.77 -17.68 8.30
C GLY A 332 -3.67 -17.75 6.77
N PRO A 333 -2.66 -18.44 6.21
CA PRO A 333 -2.53 -18.60 4.76
C PRO A 333 -3.71 -19.42 4.21
N ILE A 334 -4.21 -19.02 3.04
CA ILE A 334 -5.29 -19.71 2.33
C ILE A 334 -4.79 -20.25 0.98
N SER A 335 -5.43 -21.30 0.50
CA SER A 335 -5.14 -21.92 -0.80
C SER A 335 -6.22 -21.65 -1.86
N SER A 336 -7.42 -21.22 -1.49
CA SER A 336 -8.47 -20.89 -2.45
C SER A 336 -9.53 -19.99 -1.83
N ALA A 337 -10.29 -19.30 -2.67
CA ALA A 337 -11.44 -18.51 -2.26
C ALA A 337 -12.61 -18.73 -3.23
N ASN A 338 -13.80 -19.01 -2.71
CA ASN A 338 -15.04 -19.05 -3.46
C ASN A 338 -15.79 -17.73 -3.24
N VAL A 339 -16.08 -17.02 -4.32
CA VAL A 339 -16.82 -15.76 -4.30
C VAL A 339 -18.24 -16.03 -4.77
N HIS A 340 -19.22 -15.71 -3.92
CA HIS A 340 -20.64 -15.63 -4.28
C HIS A 340 -21.00 -14.15 -4.41
N LEU A 341 -21.16 -13.69 -5.64
CA LEU A 341 -21.37 -12.29 -5.96
C LEU A 341 -22.83 -12.04 -6.32
N MET A 342 -23.42 -11.09 -5.60
CA MET A 342 -24.75 -10.56 -5.81
C MET A 342 -24.64 -9.09 -6.21
N ALA A 343 -25.46 -8.65 -7.15
CA ALA A 343 -25.52 -7.24 -7.56
C ALA A 343 -26.91 -6.85 -8.04
N LYS A 344 -27.19 -5.55 -8.02
CA LYS A 344 -28.40 -4.93 -8.57
C LYS A 344 -28.01 -4.01 -9.71
N TYR A 345 -28.83 -3.96 -10.75
CA TYR A 345 -28.62 -3.07 -11.87
C TYR A 345 -29.94 -2.60 -12.47
N THR A 346 -29.90 -1.51 -13.24
CA THR A 346 -31.07 -1.01 -13.95
C THR A 346 -31.54 -2.06 -14.97
N PRO A 347 -32.77 -2.59 -14.91
CA PRO A 347 -33.26 -3.60 -15.86
C PRO A 347 -33.04 -3.20 -17.32
N VAL A 348 -32.49 -4.12 -18.11
CA VAL A 348 -32.10 -3.90 -19.51
C VAL A 348 -33.12 -4.54 -20.45
N GLY A 349 -34.19 -3.80 -20.75
CA GLY A 349 -35.26 -4.28 -21.63
C GLY A 349 -35.03 -4.00 -23.11
N SER A 350 -34.27 -2.95 -23.39
CA SER A 350 -33.79 -2.58 -24.71
C SER A 350 -32.29 -2.35 -24.65
N GLY A 351 -31.56 -2.75 -25.70
CA GLY A 351 -30.10 -2.67 -25.76
C GLY A 351 -29.38 -3.96 -25.39
N GLN A 352 -28.08 -3.85 -25.13
CA GLN A 352 -27.20 -4.96 -24.77
C GLN A 352 -26.35 -4.59 -23.56
N ALA A 353 -26.30 -5.48 -22.58
CA ALA A 353 -25.51 -5.30 -21.39
C ALA A 353 -24.81 -6.61 -21.00
N SER A 354 -23.58 -6.50 -20.50
CA SER A 354 -22.83 -7.66 -20.03
C SER A 354 -21.85 -7.28 -18.92
N VAL A 355 -21.51 -8.26 -18.09
CA VAL A 355 -20.45 -8.16 -17.10
C VAL A 355 -19.46 -9.29 -17.30
N LEU A 356 -18.17 -8.96 -17.27
CA LEU A 356 -17.05 -9.90 -17.20
C LEU A 356 -16.37 -9.72 -15.84
N ILE A 357 -16.16 -10.81 -15.11
CA ILE A 357 -15.59 -10.77 -13.76
C ILE A 357 -14.32 -11.58 -13.75
N ARG A 358 -13.24 -10.96 -13.29
CA ARG A 358 -11.91 -11.58 -13.24
C ARG A 358 -11.20 -11.29 -11.93
N SER A 359 -10.39 -12.25 -11.49
CA SER A 359 -9.37 -12.07 -10.45
C SER A 359 -8.01 -12.23 -11.11
N GLY A 360 -7.21 -11.17 -11.12
CA GLY A 360 -5.95 -11.14 -11.85
C GLY A 360 -6.13 -11.50 -13.32
N SER A 361 -5.59 -12.65 -13.73
CA SER A 361 -5.69 -13.18 -15.09
C SER A 361 -6.84 -14.17 -15.31
N THR A 362 -7.47 -14.62 -14.22
CA THR A 362 -8.50 -15.66 -14.25
C THR A 362 -9.89 -15.06 -14.39
N VAL A 363 -10.61 -15.43 -15.45
CA VAL A 363 -12.03 -15.12 -15.62
C VAL A 363 -12.85 -16.03 -14.72
N LEU A 364 -13.56 -15.43 -13.76
CA LEU A 364 -14.44 -16.14 -12.84
C LEU A 364 -15.81 -16.40 -13.45
N ALA A 365 -16.36 -15.40 -14.13
CA ALA A 365 -17.68 -15.47 -14.75
C ALA A 365 -17.83 -14.44 -15.88
N THR A 366 -18.75 -14.71 -16.81
CA THR A 366 -19.27 -13.74 -17.76
C THR A 366 -20.79 -13.89 -17.82
N HIS A 367 -21.51 -12.79 -17.75
CA HIS A 367 -22.98 -12.82 -17.74
C HIS A 367 -23.56 -11.71 -18.59
N ARG A 368 -24.66 -12.00 -19.29
CA ARG A 368 -25.47 -10.98 -19.98
C ARG A 368 -26.45 -10.40 -18.95
N LEU A 369 -26.54 -9.09 -18.86
CA LEU A 369 -27.51 -8.41 -17.99
C LEU A 369 -28.81 -8.20 -18.75
N ASP A 370 -29.95 -8.41 -18.09
CA ASP A 370 -31.27 -8.51 -18.71
C ASP A 370 -32.36 -7.73 -17.95
N ASN A 371 -33.62 -8.09 -18.14
CA ASN A 371 -34.76 -7.43 -17.50
C ASN A 371 -34.95 -7.76 -16.01
N SER A 372 -34.18 -8.68 -15.43
CA SER A 372 -34.31 -9.03 -14.01
C SER A 372 -33.85 -7.91 -13.08
N GLY A 373 -32.85 -7.12 -13.48
CA GLY A 373 -32.23 -6.11 -12.63
C GLY A 373 -31.39 -6.67 -11.48
N THR A 374 -31.13 -7.98 -11.45
CA THR A 374 -30.33 -8.65 -10.43
C THR A 374 -29.33 -9.61 -11.04
N LEU A 375 -28.18 -9.76 -10.37
CA LEU A 375 -27.13 -10.70 -10.72
C LEU A 375 -26.83 -11.56 -9.48
N ASP A 376 -26.72 -12.87 -9.68
CA ASP A 376 -26.33 -13.84 -8.67
C ASP A 376 -25.47 -14.91 -9.34
N ILE A 377 -24.19 -14.96 -8.98
CA ILE A 377 -23.19 -15.83 -9.60
C ILE A 377 -22.15 -16.26 -8.57
N SER A 378 -21.50 -17.39 -8.82
CA SER A 378 -20.38 -17.87 -8.00
C SER A 378 -19.17 -18.22 -8.86
N GLY A 379 -17.97 -18.07 -8.30
CA GLY A 379 -16.71 -18.39 -8.97
C GLY A 379 -15.60 -18.71 -7.97
N VAL A 380 -14.63 -19.52 -8.38
CA VAL A 380 -13.49 -19.91 -7.54
C VAL A 380 -12.24 -19.21 -8.02
N ILE A 381 -11.56 -18.54 -7.09
CA ILE A 381 -10.24 -17.96 -7.28
C ILE A 381 -9.21 -19.06 -7.01
N PRO A 382 -8.40 -19.43 -8.01
CA PRO A 382 -7.44 -20.52 -7.88
C PRO A 382 -6.24 -20.10 -7.03
N ALA A 383 -5.48 -21.06 -6.55
CA ALA A 383 -4.46 -20.86 -5.52
C ALA A 383 -3.30 -19.96 -5.95
N GLU A 384 -2.96 -20.01 -7.23
CA GLU A 384 -1.94 -19.20 -7.89
C GLU A 384 -2.31 -17.71 -7.99
N GLU A 385 -3.61 -17.39 -7.90
CA GLU A 385 -4.15 -16.02 -7.89
C GLU A 385 -4.34 -15.48 -6.46
N ILE A 386 -4.19 -16.33 -5.44
CA ILE A 386 -4.27 -15.91 -4.04
C ILE A 386 -2.99 -15.17 -3.64
N ALA A 387 -3.18 -13.90 -3.28
CA ALA A 387 -2.22 -13.05 -2.58
C ALA A 387 -2.88 -12.47 -1.33
N SER A 388 -2.15 -11.70 -0.52
CA SER A 388 -2.70 -11.08 0.70
C SER A 388 -3.86 -10.14 0.43
N ASN A 389 -3.84 -9.46 -0.71
CA ASN A 389 -4.95 -8.68 -1.22
C ASN A 389 -5.39 -9.29 -2.54
N VAL A 390 -6.68 -9.61 -2.65
CA VAL A 390 -7.27 -10.22 -3.83
C VAL A 390 -8.16 -9.18 -4.51
N GLY A 391 -7.83 -8.85 -5.75
CA GLY A 391 -8.59 -7.91 -6.57
C GLY A 391 -9.55 -8.61 -7.51
N LEU A 392 -10.79 -8.11 -7.56
CA LEU A 392 -11.85 -8.47 -8.50
C LEU A 392 -12.08 -7.28 -9.45
N ALA A 393 -11.88 -7.49 -10.74
CA ALA A 393 -12.26 -6.52 -11.76
C ALA A 393 -13.57 -6.96 -12.41
N LEU A 394 -14.58 -6.09 -12.34
CA LEU A 394 -15.88 -6.25 -12.99
C LEU A 394 -15.95 -5.30 -14.16
N GLU A 395 -15.74 -5.81 -15.37
CA GLU A 395 -15.83 -5.06 -16.61
C GLU A 395 -17.28 -5.08 -17.09
N LEU A 396 -17.95 -3.95 -16.91
CA LEU A 396 -19.34 -3.72 -17.29
C LEU A 396 -19.38 -3.11 -18.67
N ARG A 397 -20.25 -3.62 -19.52
CA ARG A 397 -20.55 -3.06 -20.83
C ARG A 397 -22.04 -2.81 -20.94
N TYR A 398 -22.41 -1.62 -21.41
CA TYR A 398 -23.80 -1.25 -21.70
C TYR A 398 -23.87 -0.49 -23.02
N ILE A 399 -24.72 -0.97 -23.93
CA ILE A 399 -25.02 -0.34 -25.21
C ILE A 399 -26.55 -0.17 -25.30
N PRO A 400 -27.07 1.06 -25.21
CA PRO A 400 -28.50 1.31 -25.35
C PRO A 400 -28.97 1.00 -26.78
N GLN A 401 -30.28 0.75 -26.96
CA GLN A 401 -30.84 0.44 -28.29
C GLN A 401 -30.82 1.65 -29.22
N GLN A 402 -31.02 2.86 -28.67
CA GLN A 402 -31.01 4.08 -29.46
C GLN A 402 -29.58 4.36 -29.97
N GLU A 403 -29.43 4.45 -31.28
CA GLU A 403 -28.23 5.02 -31.88
C GLU A 403 -28.05 6.46 -31.39
N CYS A 404 -26.86 6.78 -30.89
CA CYS A 404 -26.57 8.12 -30.37
C CYS A 404 -27.43 8.52 -29.16
N ALA A 405 -27.67 7.57 -28.24
CA ALA A 405 -28.44 7.79 -27.03
C ALA A 405 -27.87 8.95 -26.17
N PRO A 406 -28.74 9.70 -25.49
CA PRO A 406 -28.33 10.73 -24.54
C PRO A 406 -27.38 10.18 -23.46
N LEU A 407 -26.42 11.00 -22.98
CA LEU A 407 -25.46 10.55 -21.95
C LEU A 407 -26.11 10.21 -20.59
N ASN A 408 -27.34 10.63 -20.35
CA ASN A 408 -28.11 10.26 -19.16
C ASN A 408 -28.81 8.89 -19.30
N ASP A 409 -28.83 8.28 -20.48
CA ASP A 409 -29.30 6.90 -20.69
C ASP A 409 -28.21 5.91 -20.27
N ARG A 410 -28.07 5.71 -18.96
CA ARG A 410 -27.03 4.88 -18.33
C ARG A 410 -27.64 3.78 -17.49
N MET A 411 -27.01 2.61 -17.51
CA MET A 411 -27.33 1.53 -16.60
C MET A 411 -26.56 1.74 -15.29
N THR A 412 -27.25 1.77 -14.17
CA THR A 412 -26.57 1.66 -12.86
C THR A 412 -26.26 0.20 -12.55
N PHE A 413 -25.14 -0.07 -11.91
CA PHE A 413 -24.76 -1.38 -11.38
C PHE A 413 -24.17 -1.17 -10.00
N ALA A 414 -24.63 -1.94 -9.01
CA ALA A 414 -24.17 -1.86 -7.63
C ALA A 414 -23.99 -3.27 -7.04
N LEU A 415 -22.83 -3.52 -6.44
CA LEU A 415 -22.56 -4.73 -5.69
C LEU A 415 -23.44 -4.78 -4.44
N ASP A 416 -24.00 -5.95 -4.13
CA ASP A 416 -24.73 -6.18 -2.89
C ASP A 416 -23.75 -6.56 -1.78
N GLY A 417 -23.82 -5.85 -0.66
CA GLY A 417 -22.98 -6.08 0.52
C GLY A 417 -23.15 -7.46 1.16
N GLN A 418 -24.25 -8.16 0.86
CA GLN A 418 -24.50 -9.54 1.28
C GLN A 418 -23.81 -10.61 0.42
N SER A 419 -23.16 -10.21 -0.69
CA SER A 419 -22.22 -11.08 -1.41
C SER A 419 -21.21 -11.67 -0.44
N THR A 420 -20.77 -12.90 -0.66
CA THR A 420 -19.86 -13.59 0.27
C THR A 420 -18.58 -14.06 -0.38
N VAL A 421 -17.55 -14.18 0.45
CA VAL A 421 -16.31 -14.89 0.12
C VAL A 421 -16.12 -15.97 1.15
N THR A 422 -15.84 -17.20 0.70
CA THR A 422 -15.49 -18.35 1.53
C THR A 422 -14.09 -18.82 1.20
N VAL A 423 -13.19 -18.79 2.17
CA VAL A 423 -11.77 -19.17 2.01
C VAL A 423 -11.49 -20.58 2.51
N THR A 424 -10.51 -21.24 1.89
CA THR A 424 -9.97 -22.53 2.35
C THR A 424 -8.57 -22.33 2.89
N PRO A 425 -8.33 -22.54 4.20
CA PRO A 425 -6.99 -22.47 4.78
C PRO A 425 -6.01 -23.45 4.13
N GLY A 426 -4.79 -23.01 3.89
CA GLY A 426 -3.75 -23.83 3.26
C GLY A 426 -2.55 -23.03 2.77
N THR A 427 -1.41 -23.70 2.64
CA THR A 427 -0.14 -23.11 2.17
C THR A 427 0.17 -23.43 0.71
N ASN A 428 -0.71 -24.16 0.02
CA ASN A 428 -0.55 -24.49 -1.39
C ASN A 428 -1.00 -23.31 -2.26
N ASN A 429 -0.38 -22.14 -2.07
CA ASN A 429 -0.64 -20.92 -2.82
C ASN A 429 0.67 -20.46 -3.49
N ARG A 430 0.68 -19.24 -4.05
CA ARG A 430 1.83 -18.71 -4.80
C ARG A 430 3.12 -18.57 -3.98
N GLY A 431 3.05 -18.57 -2.64
CA GLY A 431 4.22 -18.37 -1.77
C GLY A 431 4.90 -17.01 -1.95
N GLY A 432 6.10 -16.86 -1.40
CA GLY A 432 6.93 -15.65 -1.56
C GLY A 432 6.40 -14.39 -0.86
N PHE A 433 6.75 -13.21 -1.38
CA PHE A 433 6.25 -11.93 -0.88
C PHE A 433 4.73 -11.71 -1.04
N PRO A 434 4.06 -12.15 -2.14
CA PRO A 434 2.64 -11.91 -2.33
C PRO A 434 1.74 -12.42 -1.21
N VAL A 435 2.15 -13.46 -0.48
CA VAL A 435 1.39 -14.05 0.62
C VAL A 435 1.59 -13.35 1.97
N LEU A 436 2.41 -12.31 2.02
CA LEU A 436 2.58 -11.44 3.18
C LEU A 436 1.78 -10.15 2.98
N PRO A 437 1.01 -9.69 3.98
CA PRO A 437 0.97 -10.16 5.37
C PRO A 437 0.05 -11.36 5.68
N MET A 438 -0.76 -11.90 4.76
CA MET A 438 -1.80 -12.89 5.13
C MET A 438 -1.26 -14.10 5.91
N ALA A 439 -0.07 -14.59 5.56
CA ALA A 439 0.55 -15.74 6.23
C ALA A 439 0.98 -15.45 7.68
N PHE A 440 1.05 -14.18 8.09
CA PHE A 440 1.44 -13.73 9.43
C PHE A 440 0.23 -13.27 10.26
N THR A 441 -0.99 -13.50 9.79
CA THR A 441 -2.18 -12.92 10.41
C THR A 441 -2.95 -13.88 11.32
N PRO A 442 -3.42 -13.40 12.49
CA PRO A 442 -2.93 -12.20 13.18
C PRO A 442 -1.57 -12.45 13.85
N ASP A 443 -1.25 -13.68 14.27
CA ASP A 443 -0.07 -13.99 15.08
C ASP A 443 1.09 -14.62 14.27
N PHE A 444 2.30 -14.16 14.54
CA PHE A 444 3.53 -14.74 13.99
C PHE A 444 4.70 -14.57 14.94
N ASN A 445 5.68 -15.46 14.85
CA ASN A 445 6.88 -15.41 15.68
C ASN A 445 7.91 -14.46 15.07
N VAL A 446 8.60 -13.71 15.93
CA VAL A 446 9.74 -12.87 15.57
C VAL A 446 10.97 -13.37 16.32
N THR A 447 12.08 -13.50 15.62
CA THR A 447 13.36 -13.91 16.21
C THR A 447 14.45 -12.97 15.75
N LEU A 448 15.33 -12.60 16.66
CA LEU A 448 16.44 -11.67 16.44
C LEU A 448 17.74 -12.33 16.95
N ASP A 449 18.79 -12.34 16.14
CA ASP A 449 20.11 -12.80 16.58
C ASP A 449 20.78 -11.78 17.53
N SER A 450 20.42 -10.49 17.41
CA SER A 450 20.91 -9.39 18.25
C SER A 450 19.75 -8.42 18.55
N PRO A 451 19.68 -7.84 19.77
CA PRO A 451 18.68 -6.82 20.09
C PRO A 451 18.66 -5.63 19.12
N ASP A 452 19.83 -5.20 18.61
CA ASP A 452 19.94 -4.08 17.66
C ASP A 452 19.25 -4.35 16.31
N TYR A 453 19.02 -5.62 15.98
CA TYR A 453 18.32 -6.01 14.76
C TYR A 453 16.80 -5.84 14.84
N ILE A 454 16.26 -5.44 16.00
CA ILE A 454 14.83 -5.11 16.14
C ILE A 454 14.37 -4.07 15.12
N ARG A 455 15.26 -3.14 14.74
CA ARG A 455 14.97 -2.12 13.72
C ARG A 455 14.53 -2.73 12.39
N PHE A 456 15.11 -3.86 11.97
CA PHE A 456 14.75 -4.52 10.72
C PHE A 456 13.42 -5.25 10.82
N ALA A 457 13.16 -5.89 11.97
CA ALA A 457 11.86 -6.49 12.23
C ALA A 457 10.75 -5.42 12.24
N ALA A 458 11.00 -4.27 12.87
CA ALA A 458 10.07 -3.14 12.88
C ALA A 458 9.79 -2.60 11.46
N GLN A 459 10.83 -2.42 10.63
CA GLN A 459 10.67 -1.99 9.23
C GLN A 459 9.81 -2.97 8.42
N ALA A 460 10.05 -4.28 8.54
CA ALA A 460 9.25 -5.30 7.88
C ALA A 460 7.79 -5.28 8.35
N ILE A 461 7.56 -5.18 9.67
CA ILE A 461 6.22 -5.12 10.25
C ILE A 461 5.49 -3.87 9.80
N ASN A 462 6.13 -2.69 9.79
CA ASN A 462 5.52 -1.45 9.32
C ASN A 462 5.10 -1.54 7.85
N LEU A 463 5.97 -2.05 6.97
CA LEU A 463 5.65 -2.20 5.55
C LEU A 463 4.56 -3.25 5.27
N MET A 464 4.64 -4.41 5.90
CA MET A 464 3.63 -5.47 5.76
C MET A 464 2.29 -5.04 6.36
N ALA A 465 2.31 -4.45 7.56
CA ALA A 465 1.10 -4.00 8.23
C ALA A 465 0.42 -2.88 7.44
N GLN A 466 1.07 -2.08 6.60
CA GLN A 466 0.38 -1.11 5.72
C GLN A 466 -0.59 -1.77 4.72
N GLN A 467 -0.40 -3.05 4.42
CA GLN A 467 -1.25 -3.85 3.50
C GLN A 467 -2.35 -4.64 4.22
N THR A 468 -2.38 -4.51 5.54
CA THR A 468 -3.35 -5.03 6.52
C THR A 468 -4.73 -4.37 6.45
N SER A 469 -5.82 -5.03 6.85
CA SER A 469 -6.95 -4.48 7.60
C SER A 469 -6.92 -4.97 9.05
N VAL A 470 -6.25 -6.08 9.34
CA VAL A 470 -6.04 -6.65 10.68
C VAL A 470 -4.77 -6.06 11.30
N THR A 471 -4.75 -5.98 12.63
CA THR A 471 -3.55 -5.63 13.39
C THR A 471 -2.67 -6.87 13.53
N LEU A 472 -1.45 -6.78 13.02
CA LEU A 472 -0.46 -7.85 13.18
C LEU A 472 -0.04 -7.99 14.65
N ARG A 473 0.18 -9.22 15.11
CA ARG A 473 0.55 -9.58 16.49
C ARG A 473 1.90 -10.32 16.48
N PRO A 474 3.02 -9.60 16.32
CA PRO A 474 4.35 -10.21 16.42
C PRO A 474 4.54 -10.82 17.81
N LYS A 475 5.23 -11.95 17.90
CA LYS A 475 5.62 -12.59 19.17
C LYS A 475 7.12 -12.83 19.20
N VAL A 476 7.84 -12.01 19.96
CA VAL A 476 9.29 -12.16 20.13
C VAL A 476 9.57 -13.45 20.89
N THR A 477 10.40 -14.30 20.28
CA THR A 477 10.80 -15.59 20.84
C THR A 477 12.25 -15.91 20.46
N THR A 478 12.76 -17.02 20.98
CA THR A 478 14.08 -17.53 20.62
C THR A 478 14.03 -18.25 19.27
N PHE A 479 15.14 -18.22 18.52
CA PHE A 479 15.23 -18.91 17.24
C PHE A 479 14.94 -20.40 17.33
N GLY A 480 15.43 -21.09 18.38
CA GLY A 480 15.17 -22.53 18.57
C GLY A 480 13.69 -22.86 18.77
N GLN A 481 12.97 -22.07 19.58
CA GLN A 481 11.53 -22.26 19.80
C GLN A 481 10.73 -21.96 18.52
N ALA A 482 11.08 -20.87 17.82
CA ALA A 482 10.45 -20.54 16.56
C ALA A 482 10.69 -21.60 15.48
N ALA A 483 11.92 -22.10 15.34
CA ALA A 483 12.29 -23.06 14.31
C ALA A 483 11.43 -24.34 14.39
N GLY A 484 11.08 -24.80 15.59
CA GLY A 484 10.20 -25.97 15.80
C GLY A 484 8.69 -25.69 15.70
N SER A 485 8.26 -24.43 15.59
CA SER A 485 6.84 -24.07 15.51
C SER A 485 6.24 -24.29 14.10
N ARG A 486 4.91 -24.24 13.99
CA ARG A 486 4.16 -24.14 12.72
C ARG A 486 3.61 -22.72 12.46
N THR A 487 3.76 -21.81 13.40
CA THR A 487 3.40 -20.40 13.23
C THR A 487 4.36 -19.73 12.26
N GLY A 488 3.86 -18.81 11.42
CA GLY A 488 4.68 -17.96 10.55
C GLY A 488 5.85 -17.31 11.31
N LEU A 489 6.97 -17.10 10.62
CA LEU A 489 8.23 -16.69 11.24
C LEU A 489 8.86 -15.51 10.52
N LEU A 490 9.09 -14.42 11.24
CA LEU A 490 10.02 -13.36 10.87
C LEU A 490 11.36 -13.61 11.57
N ALA A 491 12.40 -13.94 10.82
CA ALA A 491 13.73 -14.21 11.35
C ALA A 491 14.73 -13.15 10.87
N VAL A 492 15.27 -12.37 11.80
CA VAL A 492 16.39 -11.46 11.52
C VAL A 492 17.66 -12.12 12.03
N THR A 493 18.32 -12.85 11.13
CA THR A 493 19.35 -13.83 11.48
C THR A 493 20.34 -14.01 10.34
N THR A 494 21.40 -14.79 10.58
CA THR A 494 22.36 -15.17 9.55
C THR A 494 21.86 -16.32 8.67
N GLY A 495 22.31 -16.38 7.42
CA GLY A 495 22.02 -17.51 6.51
C GLY A 495 22.40 -18.87 7.10
N ALA A 496 23.56 -18.94 7.76
CA ALA A 496 24.04 -20.16 8.41
C ALA A 496 23.13 -20.66 9.54
N ALA A 497 22.43 -19.78 10.26
CA ALA A 497 21.46 -20.18 11.28
C ALA A 497 20.22 -20.83 10.65
N LEU A 498 19.73 -20.27 9.53
CA LEU A 498 18.62 -20.85 8.76
C LEU A 498 18.97 -22.24 8.23
N SER A 499 20.15 -22.40 7.63
CA SER A 499 20.61 -23.70 7.10
C SER A 499 20.75 -24.75 8.19
N ARG A 500 21.31 -24.39 9.37
CA ARG A 500 21.41 -25.31 10.51
C ARG A 500 20.05 -25.74 11.05
N ALA A 501 19.03 -24.91 10.92
CA ALA A 501 17.64 -25.26 11.25
C ALA A 501 16.94 -26.09 10.14
N GLY A 502 17.65 -26.46 9.07
CA GLY A 502 17.10 -27.21 7.94
C GLY A 502 16.18 -26.38 7.03
N MET A 503 16.21 -25.05 7.14
CA MET A 503 15.41 -24.16 6.30
C MET A 503 16.11 -23.96 4.95
N LYS A 504 15.36 -24.14 3.86
CA LYS A 504 15.85 -23.96 2.48
C LYS A 504 15.56 -22.54 1.99
N ALA A 505 16.30 -21.57 2.52
CA ALA A 505 16.18 -20.18 2.05
C ALA A 505 16.59 -20.06 0.57
N PRO A 506 15.94 -19.21 -0.25
CA PRO A 506 16.29 -19.02 -1.66
C PRO A 506 17.74 -18.59 -1.90
N LEU A 507 18.26 -17.67 -1.08
CA LEU A 507 19.68 -17.31 -1.01
C LEU A 507 20.26 -17.80 0.30
N VAL A 508 21.39 -18.49 0.19
CA VAL A 508 22.19 -18.98 1.31
C VAL A 508 23.54 -18.28 1.29
N PRO A 509 23.73 -17.24 2.11
CA PRO A 509 25.04 -16.66 2.25
C PRO A 509 26.02 -17.67 2.86
N ASN A 510 27.04 -18.05 2.08
CA ASN A 510 28.02 -19.11 2.37
C ASN A 510 29.38 -18.55 2.83
N GLY A 511 29.52 -17.23 2.91
CA GLY A 511 30.74 -16.54 3.31
C GLY A 511 30.60 -15.02 3.15
N ALA A 512 31.72 -14.30 3.22
CA ALA A 512 31.72 -12.85 3.03
C ALA A 512 31.37 -12.41 1.60
N SER A 513 31.68 -13.24 0.61
CA SER A 513 31.50 -12.94 -0.82
C SER A 513 30.82 -14.04 -1.63
N ASP A 514 30.55 -15.19 -1.02
CA ASP A 514 29.91 -16.32 -1.69
C ASP A 514 28.45 -16.46 -1.26
N VAL A 515 27.57 -16.58 -2.24
CA VAL A 515 26.12 -16.70 -2.06
C VAL A 515 25.62 -17.88 -2.88
N GLY A 516 25.10 -18.90 -2.19
CA GLY A 516 24.37 -19.99 -2.81
C GLY A 516 22.96 -19.55 -3.20
N VAL A 517 22.50 -19.98 -4.36
CA VAL A 517 21.18 -19.73 -4.93
C VAL A 517 20.47 -21.08 -5.03
N ASN A 518 19.53 -21.32 -4.13
CA ASN A 518 18.72 -22.54 -4.08
C ASN A 518 17.56 -22.47 -5.09
N GLY A 519 17.89 -22.30 -6.37
CA GLY A 519 16.95 -22.39 -7.49
C GLY A 519 17.10 -23.69 -8.29
N ASP A 520 16.48 -23.74 -9.46
CA ASP A 520 16.65 -24.78 -10.47
C ASP A 520 17.30 -24.20 -11.74
N PRO A 521 18.62 -24.44 -11.99
CA PRO A 521 19.55 -25.23 -11.18
C PRO A 521 20.07 -24.48 -9.95
N THR A 522 20.49 -25.23 -8.93
CA THR A 522 21.22 -24.65 -7.79
C THR A 522 22.58 -24.13 -8.25
N THR A 523 22.90 -22.90 -7.86
CA THR A 523 24.10 -22.18 -8.33
C THR A 523 24.81 -21.50 -7.16
N ASP A 524 26.14 -21.54 -7.13
CA ASP A 524 26.95 -20.73 -6.21
C ASP A 524 27.53 -19.51 -6.94
N LEU A 525 27.40 -18.33 -6.35
CA LEU A 525 27.85 -17.07 -6.92
C LEU A 525 28.89 -16.42 -6.01
N ASN A 526 30.02 -16.03 -6.58
CA ASN A 526 30.93 -15.10 -5.93
C ASN A 526 30.57 -13.67 -6.37
N ILE A 527 30.03 -12.88 -5.45
CA ILE A 527 29.57 -11.51 -5.69
C ILE A 527 30.66 -10.46 -5.39
N ASN A 528 31.89 -10.90 -5.08
CA ASN A 528 33.04 -10.06 -4.75
C ASN A 528 32.75 -8.97 -3.71
N GLY A 529 31.88 -9.26 -2.74
CA GLY A 529 31.47 -8.31 -1.70
C GLY A 529 30.31 -8.81 -0.87
N GLN A 530 29.80 -7.98 0.03
CA GLN A 530 28.72 -8.36 0.94
C GLN A 530 27.34 -8.20 0.30
N VAL A 531 26.35 -8.90 0.87
CA VAL A 531 24.94 -8.84 0.45
C VAL A 531 24.04 -8.67 1.66
N GLY A 532 23.02 -7.83 1.51
CA GLY A 532 21.84 -7.80 2.37
C GLY A 532 20.65 -8.42 1.63
N ALA A 533 19.93 -9.33 2.26
CA ALA A 533 18.81 -10.04 1.64
C ALA A 533 17.59 -10.09 2.56
N ILE A 534 16.43 -9.79 1.98
CA ILE A 534 15.10 -10.01 2.52
C ILE A 534 14.47 -11.10 1.66
N GLN A 535 14.00 -12.19 2.26
CA GLN A 535 13.55 -13.36 1.53
C GLN A 535 12.30 -13.96 2.15
N ALA A 536 11.31 -14.34 1.34
CA ALA A 536 10.07 -14.95 1.79
C ALA A 536 9.92 -16.34 1.18
N PHE A 537 9.80 -17.39 1.98
CA PHE A 537 9.73 -18.77 1.48
C PHE A 537 8.95 -19.69 2.40
N THR A 538 8.52 -20.84 1.89
CA THR A 538 7.84 -21.86 2.69
C THR A 538 8.83 -22.83 3.33
N SER A 539 8.69 -23.07 4.64
CA SER A 539 9.44 -24.10 5.36
C SER A 539 8.53 -24.77 6.38
N ASN A 540 8.43 -26.10 6.36
CA ASN A 540 7.57 -26.87 7.27
C ASN A 540 6.09 -26.42 7.26
N ASN A 541 5.52 -26.18 6.07
CA ASN A 541 4.14 -25.72 5.87
C ASN A 541 3.80 -24.40 6.60
N ARG A 542 4.76 -23.47 6.64
CA ARG A 542 4.54 -22.09 7.06
C ARG A 542 5.40 -21.15 6.22
N THR A 543 4.99 -19.90 6.15
CA THR A 543 5.80 -18.84 5.56
C THR A 543 6.88 -18.38 6.54
N VAL A 544 8.08 -18.19 6.02
CA VAL A 544 9.23 -17.60 6.71
C VAL A 544 9.64 -16.35 5.94
N LEU A 545 9.69 -15.20 6.63
CA LEU A 545 10.34 -13.99 6.15
C LEU A 545 11.70 -13.89 6.84
N ALA A 546 12.77 -14.14 6.10
CA ALA A 546 14.13 -14.05 6.57
C ALA A 546 14.77 -12.73 6.15
N ILE A 547 15.43 -12.06 7.09
CA ILE A 547 16.24 -10.86 6.85
C ILE A 547 17.65 -11.17 7.32
N SER A 548 18.61 -11.03 6.42
CA SER A 548 19.99 -11.45 6.66
C SER A 548 20.98 -10.55 5.93
N ALA A 549 22.21 -10.48 6.44
CA ALA A 549 23.34 -9.86 5.76
C ALA A 549 24.62 -10.69 5.96
N THR A 550 25.58 -10.60 5.04
CA THR A 550 26.91 -11.24 5.18
C THR A 550 27.94 -10.38 5.92
N GLY A 551 27.54 -9.22 6.45
CA GLY A 551 28.37 -8.36 7.29
C GLY A 551 27.82 -6.94 7.38
N ASP A 552 27.70 -6.27 6.24
CA ASP A 552 27.16 -4.91 6.14
C ASP A 552 25.63 -4.92 6.10
N TRP A 553 25.04 -4.58 7.26
CA TRP A 553 23.61 -4.48 7.43
C TRP A 553 22.99 -3.21 6.82
N SER A 554 23.79 -2.23 6.40
CA SER A 554 23.26 -1.07 5.66
C SER A 554 22.70 -1.47 4.29
N LEU A 555 23.16 -2.60 3.72
CA LEU A 555 22.58 -3.18 2.51
C LEU A 555 21.14 -3.66 2.72
N VAL A 556 20.77 -4.04 3.95
CA VAL A 556 19.38 -4.38 4.29
C VAL A 556 18.54 -3.10 4.38
N ASP A 557 19.09 -2.00 4.89
CA ASP A 557 18.40 -0.70 4.88
C ASP A 557 18.11 -0.24 3.45
N ALA A 558 19.09 -0.37 2.54
CA ALA A 558 18.90 -0.08 1.12
C ALA A 558 17.78 -0.95 0.49
N SER A 559 17.69 -2.23 0.87
CA SER A 559 16.58 -3.09 0.43
C SER A 559 15.22 -2.60 0.94
N PHE A 560 15.13 -2.13 2.19
CA PHE A 560 13.89 -1.54 2.70
C PHE A 560 13.54 -0.20 2.07
N ASP A 561 14.53 0.64 1.79
CA ASP A 561 14.34 1.92 1.09
C ASP A 561 13.87 1.71 -0.34
N TYR A 562 14.43 0.70 -1.04
CA TYR A 562 13.91 0.26 -2.32
C TYR A 562 12.43 -0.13 -2.23
N ILE A 563 12.04 -0.96 -1.25
CA ILE A 563 10.64 -1.36 -1.07
C ILE A 563 9.75 -0.14 -0.79
N ARG A 564 10.18 0.81 0.04
CA ARG A 564 9.42 2.05 0.33
C ARG A 564 9.21 2.92 -0.91
N GLY A 565 10.18 2.92 -1.83
CA GLY A 565 10.12 3.69 -3.07
C GLY A 565 9.18 3.12 -4.13
N LEU A 566 8.70 1.88 -3.97
CA LEU A 566 7.76 1.28 -4.92
C LEU A 566 6.35 1.90 -4.81
N PRO A 567 5.58 2.00 -5.92
CA PRO A 567 4.27 2.66 -5.93
C PRO A 567 3.26 2.14 -4.89
N SER A 568 3.25 0.83 -4.63
CA SER A 568 2.42 0.18 -3.60
C SER A 568 3.27 -0.47 -2.51
N ARG A 569 4.52 -0.03 -2.39
CA ARG A 569 5.49 -0.46 -1.39
C ARG A 569 5.64 -1.98 -1.36
N TRP A 570 5.31 -2.62 -0.23
CA TRP A 570 5.37 -4.06 -0.05
C TRP A 570 4.52 -4.83 -1.06
N ALA A 571 3.34 -4.33 -1.42
CA ALA A 571 2.45 -5.01 -2.37
C ALA A 571 3.00 -5.02 -3.81
N SER A 572 3.97 -4.16 -4.13
CA SER A 572 4.67 -4.17 -5.41
C SER A 572 5.81 -5.18 -5.46
N VAL A 573 6.19 -5.79 -4.34
CA VAL A 573 7.25 -6.80 -4.29
C VAL A 573 6.69 -8.14 -4.77
N VAL A 574 7.15 -8.58 -5.93
CA VAL A 574 6.91 -9.92 -6.49
C VAL A 574 8.06 -10.86 -6.16
N GLY A 575 7.88 -12.18 -6.34
CA GLY A 575 8.94 -13.16 -6.10
C GLY A 575 9.13 -13.51 -4.63
N ASP A 576 10.33 -13.95 -4.29
CA ASP A 576 10.70 -14.48 -2.97
C ASP A 576 12.02 -13.89 -2.45
N VAL A 577 12.70 -13.02 -3.22
CA VAL A 577 13.96 -12.38 -2.81
C VAL A 577 14.06 -10.92 -3.22
N VAL A 578 14.33 -10.05 -2.25
CA VAL A 578 14.88 -8.71 -2.45
C VAL A 578 16.30 -8.68 -1.89
N ALA A 579 17.29 -8.41 -2.73
CA ALA A 579 18.70 -8.41 -2.33
C ALA A 579 19.41 -7.16 -2.81
N THR A 580 20.32 -6.65 -1.97
CA THR A 580 21.20 -5.52 -2.29
C THR A 580 22.65 -5.99 -2.22
N GLY A 581 23.35 -5.89 -3.34
CA GLY A 581 24.76 -6.26 -3.45
C GLY A 581 25.72 -5.10 -3.06
N PRO A 582 27.03 -5.31 -3.20
CA PRO A 582 28.05 -4.39 -2.67
C PRO A 582 28.08 -3.01 -3.36
N GLN A 583 27.48 -2.88 -4.54
CA GLN A 583 27.33 -1.60 -5.25
C GLN A 583 26.08 -0.82 -4.81
N GLY A 584 25.37 -1.26 -3.77
CA GLY A 584 24.13 -0.64 -3.30
C GLY A 584 22.93 -0.82 -4.25
N ARG A 585 23.07 -1.60 -5.32
CA ARG A 585 21.99 -1.87 -6.27
C ARG A 585 21.08 -2.97 -5.73
N THR A 586 19.83 -2.63 -5.47
CA THR A 586 18.79 -3.57 -5.07
C THR A 586 18.15 -4.24 -6.28
N VAL A 587 17.89 -5.55 -6.16
CA VAL A 587 17.17 -6.35 -7.15
C VAL A 587 16.01 -7.06 -6.48
N ASN A 588 14.89 -7.18 -7.20
CA ASN A 588 13.76 -8.02 -6.83
C ASN A 588 13.70 -9.24 -7.76
N MET A 589 13.66 -10.44 -7.21
CA MET A 589 13.82 -11.70 -7.93
C MET A 589 12.81 -12.75 -7.47
N SER A 590 12.52 -13.68 -8.37
CA SER A 590 11.81 -14.93 -8.04
C SER A 590 12.73 -16.10 -8.35
N ILE A 591 13.02 -16.90 -7.33
CA ILE A 591 13.85 -18.10 -7.40
C ILE A 591 12.96 -19.33 -7.36
N ASN A 592 12.08 -19.45 -6.36
CA ASN A 592 11.21 -20.60 -6.15
C ASN A 592 9.73 -20.23 -6.06
N GLU A 593 9.42 -19.12 -5.38
CA GLU A 593 8.04 -18.72 -5.05
C GLU A 593 7.74 -17.28 -5.49
N GLY A 594 6.46 -16.90 -5.45
CA GLY A 594 6.02 -15.51 -5.65
C GLY A 594 6.20 -14.96 -7.07
N GLY A 595 6.78 -15.73 -7.99
CA GLY A 595 7.11 -15.33 -9.37
C GLY A 595 5.89 -14.92 -10.18
N PRO A 596 6.08 -14.20 -11.30
CA PRO A 596 4.97 -13.77 -12.14
C PRO A 596 4.09 -14.97 -12.50
N MET A 597 2.77 -14.76 -12.56
CA MET A 597 1.82 -15.81 -12.94
C MET A 597 2.29 -16.42 -14.25
N ALA A 598 2.73 -17.67 -14.19
CA ALA A 598 3.02 -18.42 -15.40
C ALA A 598 1.72 -18.45 -16.22
N ARG A 599 1.80 -18.21 -17.53
CA ARG A 599 0.70 -18.64 -18.42
C ARG A 599 0.43 -20.10 -18.10
N GLN A 600 -0.85 -20.42 -17.86
CA GLN A 600 -1.34 -21.75 -17.51
C GLN A 600 -0.37 -22.84 -17.96
N PRO A 601 0.17 -23.65 -17.03
CA PRO A 601 1.00 -24.77 -17.43
C PRO A 601 0.22 -25.62 -18.42
N HIS A 602 0.91 -26.02 -19.50
CA HIS A 602 0.40 -27.05 -20.40
C HIS A 602 -0.18 -28.19 -19.55
N PRO A 603 -1.35 -28.75 -19.93
CA PRO A 603 -2.05 -29.72 -19.11
C PRO A 603 -1.10 -30.80 -18.59
N GLY A 604 -1.10 -31.00 -17.26
CA GLY A 604 -0.24 -31.99 -16.60
C GLY A 604 -0.44 -33.40 -17.16
N ASP A 605 0.50 -34.31 -16.87
CA ASP A 605 0.53 -35.64 -17.49
C ASP A 605 -0.76 -36.47 -17.28
N ALA A 606 -1.54 -36.19 -16.24
CA ALA A 606 -2.87 -36.76 -16.03
C ALA A 606 -3.87 -36.35 -17.12
N TRP A 607 -3.86 -35.09 -17.57
CA TRP A 607 -4.68 -34.62 -18.69
C TRP A 607 -4.20 -35.15 -20.03
N LYS A 608 -2.87 -35.28 -20.23
CA LYS A 608 -2.33 -35.94 -21.42
C LYS A 608 -2.81 -37.38 -21.52
N TRP A 609 -2.84 -38.12 -20.41
CA TRP A 609 -3.39 -39.47 -20.38
C TRP A 609 -4.88 -39.51 -20.77
N TRP A 610 -5.71 -38.61 -20.24
CA TRP A 610 -7.12 -38.48 -20.64
C TRP A 610 -7.29 -38.08 -22.11
N ALA A 611 -6.43 -37.21 -22.65
CA ALA A 611 -6.44 -36.83 -24.06
C ALA A 611 -6.07 -38.01 -24.97
N TRP A 612 -5.06 -38.82 -24.60
CA TRP A 612 -4.69 -40.04 -25.33
C TRP A 612 -5.80 -41.10 -25.29
N VAL A 613 -6.46 -41.29 -24.13
CA VAL A 613 -7.62 -42.19 -24.01
C VAL A 613 -8.77 -41.71 -24.90
N SER A 614 -9.05 -40.41 -24.94
CA SER A 614 -10.09 -39.81 -25.78
C SER A 614 -9.81 -40.00 -27.27
N LEU A 615 -8.56 -39.83 -27.68
CA LEU A 615 -8.10 -40.02 -29.06
C LEU A 615 -8.17 -41.51 -29.48
N GLY A 616 -7.83 -42.42 -28.57
CA GLY A 616 -7.95 -43.87 -28.76
C GLY A 616 -9.40 -44.33 -28.94
N VAL A 617 -10.33 -43.81 -28.12
CA VAL A 617 -11.77 -44.12 -28.23
C VAL A 617 -12.35 -43.57 -29.53
N GLY A 618 -11.96 -42.37 -29.95
CA GLY A 618 -12.37 -41.78 -31.23
C GLY A 618 -11.90 -42.59 -32.45
N ALA A 619 -10.65 -43.06 -32.45
CA ALA A 619 -10.12 -43.90 -33.52
C ALA A 619 -10.81 -45.27 -33.59
N ALA A 620 -11.07 -45.90 -32.43
CA ALA A 620 -11.80 -47.17 -32.37
C ALA A 620 -13.23 -47.03 -32.91
N ALA A 621 -13.94 -45.95 -32.58
CA ALA A 621 -15.28 -45.68 -33.10
C ALA A 621 -15.30 -45.50 -34.62
N LEU A 622 -14.29 -44.83 -35.19
CA LEU A 622 -14.14 -44.67 -36.65
C LEU A 622 -13.86 -46.00 -37.35
N VAL A 623 -13.01 -46.86 -36.78
CA VAL A 623 -12.74 -48.19 -37.33
C VAL A 623 -13.99 -49.06 -37.28
N ILE A 624 -14.75 -49.04 -36.19
CA ILE A 624 -16.02 -49.77 -36.09
C ILE A 624 -17.03 -49.25 -37.11
N ALA A 625 -17.18 -47.93 -37.25
CA ALA A 625 -18.08 -47.32 -38.23
C ALA A 625 -17.71 -47.70 -39.68
N ALA A 626 -16.41 -47.65 -40.02
CA ALA A 626 -15.91 -48.05 -41.32
C ALA A 626 -16.14 -49.55 -41.58
N THR A 627 -15.92 -50.40 -40.58
CA THR A 627 -16.14 -51.85 -40.69
C THR A 627 -17.62 -52.18 -40.88
N VAL A 628 -18.52 -51.52 -40.14
CA VAL A 628 -19.97 -51.65 -40.31
C VAL A 628 -20.42 -51.15 -41.70
N LEU A 629 -19.85 -50.04 -42.18
CA LEU A 629 -20.14 -49.51 -43.52
C LEU A 629 -19.72 -50.50 -44.62
N VAL A 630 -18.52 -51.07 -44.52
CA VAL A 630 -18.01 -52.07 -45.48
C VAL A 630 -18.85 -53.36 -45.45
N ILE A 631 -19.27 -53.83 -44.27
CA ILE A 631 -20.15 -55.00 -44.14
C ILE A 631 -21.54 -54.71 -44.74
N ARG A 632 -22.10 -53.51 -44.52
CA ARG A 632 -23.39 -53.10 -45.11
C ARG A 632 -23.31 -52.97 -46.64
N LEU A 633 -22.21 -52.44 -47.17
CA LEU A 633 -21.98 -52.32 -48.61
C LEU A 633 -21.82 -53.70 -49.26
N ARG A 634 -21.09 -54.63 -48.61
CA ARG A 634 -20.95 -56.01 -49.11
C ARG A 634 -22.26 -56.81 -49.07
N ARG A 635 -23.15 -56.55 -48.11
CA ARG A 635 -24.48 -57.20 -48.04
C ARG A 635 -25.49 -56.65 -49.07
N ARG A 636 -25.27 -55.47 -49.64
CA ARG A 636 -26.13 -54.92 -50.71
C ARG A 636 -25.78 -55.44 -52.11
N THR A 637 -24.58 -56.00 -52.30
CA THR A 637 -24.14 -56.58 -53.59
C THR A 637 -24.52 -58.05 -53.79
N THR A 638 -25.17 -58.71 -52.82
CA THR A 638 -25.59 -60.12 -52.89
C THR A 638 -27.11 -60.30 -52.97
N THR A 639 -27.78 -59.42 -53.70
CA THR A 639 -29.14 -59.67 -54.23
C THR A 639 -29.18 -59.23 -55.69
N ARG A 640 -28.61 -60.09 -56.54
CA ARG A 640 -28.91 -60.09 -57.98
C ARG A 640 -29.90 -61.25 -58.21
N PRO A 641 -31.08 -61.01 -58.79
CA PRO A 641 -32.01 -62.06 -59.15
C PRO A 641 -31.53 -62.74 -60.44
N GLU A 642 -31.63 -64.05 -60.51
CA GLU A 642 -31.85 -64.76 -61.77
C GLU A 642 -33.00 -65.77 -61.58
N LEU A 643 -33.88 -65.74 -62.59
CA LEU A 643 -35.17 -66.43 -62.80
C LEU A 643 -36.39 -65.90 -62.03
#